data_AF-A0A8T5BMQ1-F1
#
_entry.id   AF-A0A8T5BMQ1-F1
#
_cell.length_a   1.000
_cell.length_b   1.000
_cell.length_c   1.000
_cell.angle_alpha   90.00
_cell.angle_beta   90.00
_cell.angle_gamma   90.00
#
_symmetry.space_group_name_H-M   'P 1'
#
loop_
_entity.id
_entity.type
_entity.pdbx_description
1 polymer ?
#
loop_
_entity_poly.entity_id
_entity_poly.type
_entity_poly.pdbx_seq_one_letter_code
_entity_poly.pdbx_strand_id
1 'polypeptide(L)'
;MELKRAYDVRIIGPNCLGVMRPSIRLNATFANRMAAPGRIAFISQSGSVCASVLDWAARANVGFSSVVSIGSMVDVDFADLIDYFGADPETRSVLLFIEFIREPKRFMSAARRFAATKPIIVVKAGKTPEGMKAASLHTSAVIGENMIYQAFFDRAGVVRVDEVSDLFNCAEILAMQAPPRGPNLAIITNAGGAGVTATDALVAKGGGLARLSDETIRELDGVLPYYWSHSNPIDICEDATVDRFRKVLETCLKDPNIDGYLVIFSPIGSADSTETAKLVVEVSKEIDKPFLTSWLGEDNVREARDILRQNRIPTYSTPEQAVATFVYMYQHARNLELLYQTPEELPINIAPNRKRLQRIINKAIKENRQTLTGQEAREFLENYGILTFRTQTVKTAKEAAEIASEIGFPVVMKICFADTAYGAVESNLMMNLTSEQQVEKCFLELVDLAKRHLPPSKIEGVIVQPVLSGGYELIVKSKRDPQFGSLIFFGIGKAGVELYNDVAVGFPPLNQTLARRMIEQTKAYKSLWEKFGGNQSMSMRHIEETLVKFSHLVTDFPQIVEADVSPLFFNGKKMVALNANIVLDLKKVPKKTQPYGHLIIRPYPTRYTSRLLLRTGEEIVLRPIRPEDEPLLFELFETFSPQTVQLRFFQLVKDMSHHTLARYCNIDYDREMTLVAEKSEGGRLLLIGMAKLVVEPDGESGEIAIVVGDPWQNRGLGSMLVDNLIKISKDMGLKRIFGEILAGNEKMIHICYTKGFQIRKIDEETCLATLDLSKA
;
A
#
# COMPACT_ATOMS: atom_id res chain seq x y z
N MET A 1 14.84 5.28 29.93
CA MET A 1 13.86 4.16 29.93
C MET A 1 13.41 3.78 31.34
N GLU A 2 14.32 3.68 32.31
CA GLU A 2 13.95 3.44 33.72
C GLU A 2 13.02 4.54 34.28
N LEU A 3 13.36 5.82 34.05
CA LEU A 3 12.50 6.95 34.43
C LEU A 3 11.10 6.91 33.82
N LYS A 4 10.97 6.50 32.54
CA LYS A 4 9.67 6.30 31.89
C LYS A 4 8.81 5.29 32.66
N ARG A 5 9.39 4.16 33.08
CA ARG A 5 8.67 3.12 33.82
C ARG A 5 8.29 3.57 35.24
N ALA A 6 9.14 4.37 35.87
CA ALA A 6 8.92 4.82 37.24
C ALA A 6 7.88 5.96 37.34
N TYR A 7 7.80 6.83 36.34
CA TYR A 7 7.04 8.09 36.42
C TYR A 7 5.95 8.25 35.35
N ASP A 8 5.73 7.24 34.51
CA ASP A 8 4.74 7.27 33.41
C ASP A 8 4.86 8.50 32.49
N VAL A 9 6.10 8.80 32.10
CA VAL A 9 6.42 9.93 31.20
C VAL A 9 6.81 9.45 29.80
N ARG A 10 6.45 10.23 28.77
CA ARG A 10 6.88 10.01 27.38
C ARG A 10 8.14 10.79 27.06
N ILE A 11 9.00 10.23 26.20
CA ILE A 11 10.30 10.81 25.84
C ILE A 11 10.40 11.01 24.32
N ILE A 12 10.66 12.25 23.89
CA ILE A 12 11.07 12.58 22.50
C ILE A 12 12.60 12.67 22.48
N GLY A 13 13.26 12.05 21.49
CA GLY A 13 14.72 11.96 21.42
C GLY A 13 15.26 10.59 21.87
N PRO A 14 16.46 10.52 22.48
CA PRO A 14 17.45 11.59 22.68
C PRO A 14 18.10 12.03 21.35
N ASN A 15 19.11 12.90 21.42
CA ASN A 15 19.84 13.43 20.26
C ASN A 15 18.92 14.07 19.22
N CYS A 16 18.06 14.97 19.68
CA CYS A 16 17.12 15.69 18.84
C CYS A 16 17.33 17.19 18.94
N LEU A 17 16.88 17.92 17.92
CA LEU A 17 16.88 19.38 17.94
C LEU A 17 15.85 19.94 18.94
N GLY A 18 14.77 19.20 19.20
CA GLY A 18 13.66 19.58 20.06
C GLY A 18 12.32 19.67 19.33
N VAL A 19 11.36 20.40 19.93
CA VAL A 19 10.01 20.60 19.39
C VAL A 19 9.62 22.07 19.29
N MET A 20 8.86 22.42 18.26
CA MET A 20 8.37 23.78 18.03
C MET A 20 6.88 23.76 17.66
N ARG A 21 6.09 24.65 18.26
CA ARG A 21 4.68 24.88 17.94
C ARG A 21 4.39 26.38 17.71
N PRO A 22 4.40 26.83 16.44
CA PRO A 22 4.17 28.23 16.07
C PRO A 22 2.90 28.89 16.59
N SER A 23 1.76 28.20 16.58
CA SER A 23 0.47 28.77 16.98
C SER A 23 0.45 29.31 18.42
N ILE A 24 1.24 28.70 19.31
CA ILE A 24 1.36 29.09 20.72
C ILE A 24 2.71 29.74 21.06
N ARG A 25 3.53 30.05 20.05
CA ARG A 25 4.89 30.61 20.20
C ARG A 25 5.83 29.75 21.06
N LEU A 26 5.66 28.43 21.04
CA LEU A 26 6.54 27.49 21.74
C LEU A 26 7.74 27.13 20.87
N ASN A 27 8.94 27.49 21.30
CA ASN A 27 10.20 27.00 20.73
C ASN A 27 11.01 26.29 21.82
N ALA A 28 10.87 24.97 21.90
CA ALA A 28 11.68 24.10 22.76
C ALA A 28 12.74 23.39 21.92
N THR A 29 13.45 24.15 21.06
CA THR A 29 14.54 23.67 20.22
C THR A 29 15.82 24.47 20.42
N PHE A 30 16.95 23.97 19.91
CA PHE A 30 18.20 24.74 19.79
C PHE A 30 18.25 25.65 18.55
N ALA A 31 17.16 25.79 17.80
CA ALA A 31 17.11 26.66 16.63
C ALA A 31 16.98 28.14 17.02
N ASN A 32 17.77 28.99 16.37
CA ASN A 32 17.83 30.43 16.65
C ASN A 32 16.61 31.22 16.15
N ARG A 33 15.70 30.58 15.40
CA ARG A 33 14.53 31.23 14.79
C ARG A 33 13.26 30.45 15.05
N MET A 34 12.17 31.19 15.25
CA MET A 34 10.82 30.65 15.30
C MET A 34 10.29 30.46 13.87
N ALA A 35 9.72 29.30 13.57
CA ALA A 35 8.99 29.08 12.33
C ALA A 35 7.73 29.96 12.27
N ALA A 36 7.35 30.37 11.05
CA ALA A 36 6.07 31.02 10.80
C ALA A 36 4.91 30.03 11.07
N PRO A 37 3.77 30.49 11.61
CA PRO A 37 2.57 29.66 11.71
C PRO A 37 2.08 29.22 10.33
N GLY A 38 1.67 27.95 10.24
CA GLY A 38 1.07 27.39 9.04
C GLY A 38 0.38 26.06 9.34
N ARG A 39 0.20 25.23 8.33
CA ARG A 39 -0.63 24.01 8.40
C ARG A 39 0.15 22.70 8.18
N ILE A 40 1.48 22.79 8.13
CA ILE A 40 2.36 21.64 7.86
C ILE A 40 2.93 21.12 9.17
N ALA A 41 2.86 19.83 9.44
CA ALA A 41 3.63 19.20 10.51
C ALA A 41 4.90 18.59 9.91
N PHE A 42 6.08 19.04 10.34
CA PHE A 42 7.35 18.48 9.88
C PHE A 42 8.02 17.65 10.97
N ILE A 43 8.32 16.39 10.65
CA ILE A 43 8.91 15.42 11.58
C ILE A 43 10.21 14.89 10.98
N SER A 44 11.31 15.00 11.71
CA SER A 44 12.63 14.59 11.23
C SER A 44 13.42 13.78 12.27
N GLN A 45 14.00 12.66 11.84
CA GLN A 45 15.03 11.96 12.63
C GLN A 45 16.32 12.77 12.73
N SER A 46 16.67 13.53 11.69
CA SER A 46 17.88 14.34 11.66
C SER A 46 17.64 15.75 12.20
N GLY A 47 18.37 16.11 13.26
CA GLY A 47 18.35 17.46 13.82
C GLY A 47 18.95 18.52 12.90
N SER A 48 20.00 18.17 12.14
CA SER A 48 20.63 19.09 11.19
C SER A 48 19.72 19.38 10.00
N VAL A 49 19.06 18.36 9.44
CA VAL A 49 18.04 18.54 8.39
C VAL A 49 16.90 19.42 8.92
N CYS A 50 16.50 19.23 10.18
CA CYS A 50 15.49 20.07 10.81
C CYS A 50 15.89 21.55 10.88
N ALA A 51 17.13 21.83 11.28
CA ALA A 51 17.65 23.21 11.31
C ALA A 51 17.72 23.83 9.91
N SER A 52 18.19 23.09 8.91
CA SER A 52 18.29 23.56 7.52
C SER A 52 16.90 23.82 6.90
N VAL A 53 15.93 22.94 7.18
CA VAL A 53 14.54 23.11 6.73
C VAL A 53 13.92 24.38 7.31
N LEU A 54 14.13 24.65 8.60
CA LEU A 54 13.61 25.86 9.24
C LEU A 54 14.17 27.14 8.59
N ASP A 55 15.45 27.15 8.24
CA ASP A 55 16.08 28.30 7.58
C ASP A 55 15.57 28.49 6.15
N TRP A 56 15.45 27.41 5.38
CA TRP A 56 14.94 27.44 4.02
C TRP A 56 13.46 27.85 3.95
N ALA A 57 12.63 27.30 4.83
CA ALA A 57 11.20 27.61 4.89
C ALA A 57 10.91 29.08 5.18
N ALA A 58 11.76 29.73 5.99
CA ALA A 58 11.65 31.17 6.26
C ALA A 58 11.82 32.01 4.98
N ARG A 59 12.65 31.56 4.03
CA ARG A 59 12.85 32.22 2.73
C ARG A 59 11.77 31.86 1.71
N ALA A 60 11.27 30.63 1.75
CA ALA A 60 10.21 30.15 0.87
C ALA A 60 8.79 30.57 1.31
N ASN A 61 8.65 31.30 2.43
CA ASN A 61 7.37 31.68 3.04
C ASN A 61 6.47 30.49 3.41
N VAL A 62 7.10 29.40 3.83
CA VAL A 62 6.42 28.17 4.27
C VAL A 62 6.23 28.19 5.78
N GLY A 63 4.99 28.02 6.23
CA GLY A 63 4.61 27.98 7.64
C GLY A 63 4.32 26.57 8.17
N PHE A 64 4.55 26.36 9.47
CA PHE A 64 4.37 25.08 10.13
C PHE A 64 3.29 25.15 11.24
N SER A 65 2.52 24.07 11.35
CA SER A 65 1.71 23.78 12.54
C SER A 65 2.59 23.27 13.69
N SER A 66 3.59 22.44 13.38
CA SER A 66 4.57 21.93 14.32
C SER A 66 5.83 21.45 13.61
N VAL A 67 6.95 21.52 14.31
CA VAL A 67 8.24 20.97 13.88
C VAL A 67 8.78 20.09 15.00
N VAL A 68 9.04 18.82 14.72
CA VAL A 68 9.44 17.83 15.72
C VAL A 68 10.69 17.09 15.24
N SER A 69 11.80 17.29 15.94
CA SER A 69 12.97 16.44 15.78
C SER A 69 12.86 15.28 16.77
N ILE A 70 12.89 14.04 16.28
CA ILE A 70 12.73 12.83 17.12
C ILE A 70 14.05 12.13 17.45
N GLY A 71 15.14 12.49 16.77
CA GLY A 71 16.47 11.95 17.03
C GLY A 71 16.50 10.41 17.00
N SER A 72 17.08 9.80 18.03
CA SER A 72 17.21 8.35 18.15
C SER A 72 15.90 7.60 18.40
N MET A 73 14.78 8.30 18.67
CA MET A 73 13.45 7.69 18.72
C MET A 73 13.34 6.51 19.70
N VAL A 74 13.82 6.69 20.95
CA VAL A 74 13.86 5.58 21.94
C VAL A 74 12.48 5.25 22.53
N ASP A 75 11.55 6.20 22.48
CA ASP A 75 10.17 6.05 22.95
C ASP A 75 9.14 6.61 21.95
N VAL A 76 8.97 7.93 21.85
CA VAL A 76 8.04 8.52 20.87
C VAL A 76 8.58 8.33 19.46
N ASP A 77 7.78 7.72 18.59
CA ASP A 77 8.13 7.40 17.21
C ASP A 77 7.25 8.11 16.16
N PHE A 78 7.52 7.84 14.88
CA PHE A 78 6.71 8.37 13.78
C PHE A 78 5.24 7.98 13.88
N ALA A 79 4.91 6.78 14.36
CA ALA A 79 3.53 6.34 14.45
C ALA A 79 2.77 7.17 15.49
N ASP A 80 3.39 7.40 16.65
CA ASP A 80 2.83 8.26 17.70
C ASP A 80 2.55 9.69 17.18
N LEU A 81 3.50 10.27 16.44
CA LEU A 81 3.37 11.63 15.91
C LEU A 81 2.37 11.72 14.74
N ILE A 82 2.31 10.70 13.88
CA ILE A 82 1.28 10.63 12.83
C ILE A 82 -0.11 10.53 13.47
N ASP A 83 -0.28 9.74 14.54
CA ASP A 83 -1.55 9.67 15.27
C ASP A 83 -1.93 11.04 15.87
N TYR A 84 -0.96 11.73 16.48
CA TYR A 84 -1.17 13.06 17.06
C TYR A 84 -1.55 14.12 16.01
N PHE A 85 -0.69 14.32 14.99
CA PHE A 85 -0.92 15.34 13.96
C PHE A 85 -2.01 14.96 12.95
N GLY A 86 -2.27 13.66 12.80
CA GLY A 86 -3.40 13.14 12.05
C GLY A 86 -4.73 13.60 12.67
N ALA A 87 -4.83 13.61 14.01
CA ALA A 87 -6.01 14.09 14.72
C ALA A 87 -6.06 15.62 14.88
N ASP A 88 -4.92 16.31 14.81
CA ASP A 88 -4.83 17.77 15.01
C ASP A 88 -5.55 18.57 13.90
N PRO A 89 -6.58 19.36 14.19
CA PRO A 89 -7.27 20.18 13.18
C PRO A 89 -6.39 21.31 12.60
N GLU A 90 -5.32 21.73 13.27
CA GLU A 90 -4.39 22.75 12.76
C GLU A 90 -3.48 22.19 11.64
N THR A 91 -3.24 20.88 11.62
CA THR A 91 -2.39 20.22 10.63
C THR A 91 -3.20 19.73 9.43
N ARG A 92 -2.77 20.12 8.22
CA ARG A 92 -3.33 19.66 6.93
C ARG A 92 -2.45 18.65 6.19
N SER A 93 -1.15 18.69 6.40
CA SER A 93 -0.20 17.74 5.80
C SER A 93 0.93 17.39 6.76
N VAL A 94 1.46 16.19 6.61
CA VAL A 94 2.56 15.66 7.43
C VAL A 94 3.76 15.36 6.55
N LEU A 95 4.87 16.01 6.84
CA LEU A 95 6.14 15.86 6.12
C LEU A 95 7.13 15.10 6.99
N LEU A 96 7.72 14.05 6.44
CA LEU A 96 8.59 13.11 7.15
C LEU A 96 9.98 13.06 6.52
N PHE A 97 11.02 13.20 7.34
CA PHE A 97 12.38 12.82 6.98
C PHE A 97 12.77 11.57 7.77
N ILE A 98 12.89 10.44 7.05
CA ILE A 98 13.09 9.10 7.63
C ILE A 98 14.46 8.56 7.22
N GLU A 99 15.23 8.10 8.19
CA GLU A 99 16.43 7.28 7.98
C GLU A 99 16.08 5.79 8.15
N PHE A 100 15.33 5.42 9.19
CA PHE A 100 14.80 4.07 9.41
C PHE A 100 13.49 4.08 10.21
N ILE A 101 12.71 2.99 10.14
CA ILE A 101 11.45 2.83 10.89
C ILE A 101 11.57 1.67 11.88
N ARG A 102 11.59 1.93 13.19
CA ARG A 102 11.76 0.87 14.20
C ARG A 102 10.59 -0.13 14.25
N GLU A 103 9.36 0.38 14.19
CA GLU A 103 8.13 -0.41 14.31
C GLU A 103 7.25 -0.18 13.06
N PRO A 104 7.53 -0.84 11.92
CA PRO A 104 6.82 -0.59 10.67
C PRO A 104 5.33 -0.89 10.74
N LYS A 105 4.93 -1.87 11.58
CA LYS A 105 3.51 -2.21 11.74
C LYS A 105 2.73 -1.05 12.38
N ARG A 106 3.30 -0.40 13.40
CA ARG A 106 2.70 0.81 14.01
C ARG A 106 2.65 1.96 13.01
N PHE A 107 3.72 2.16 12.23
CA PHE A 107 3.74 3.20 11.20
C PHE A 107 2.66 2.96 10.13
N MET A 108 2.57 1.75 9.58
CA MET A 108 1.56 1.38 8.57
C MET A 108 0.16 1.66 9.08
N SER A 109 -0.12 1.26 10.33
CA SER A 109 -1.39 1.51 11.01
C SER A 109 -1.73 3.01 11.09
N ALA A 110 -0.81 3.81 11.65
CA ALA A 110 -1.02 5.25 11.83
C ALA A 110 -1.13 5.97 10.48
N ALA A 111 -0.25 5.67 9.51
CA ALA A 111 -0.26 6.30 8.20
C ALA A 111 -1.56 6.02 7.43
N ARG A 112 -2.00 4.76 7.35
CA ARG A 112 -3.22 4.38 6.61
C ARG A 112 -4.47 5.07 7.15
N ARG A 113 -4.52 5.30 8.47
CA ARG A 113 -5.63 5.96 9.14
C ARG A 113 -5.84 7.40 8.66
N PHE A 114 -4.78 8.11 8.30
CA PHE A 114 -4.85 9.54 7.97
C PHE A 114 -4.50 9.87 6.52
N ALA A 115 -3.77 9.01 5.81
CA ALA A 115 -3.29 9.25 4.45
C ALA A 115 -4.41 9.58 3.44
N ALA A 116 -5.61 9.01 3.61
CA ALA A 116 -6.78 9.31 2.78
C ALA A 116 -7.31 10.74 2.94
N THR A 117 -6.97 11.39 4.05
CA THR A 117 -7.56 12.67 4.47
C THR A 117 -6.55 13.80 4.62
N LYS A 118 -5.29 13.44 4.92
CA LYS A 118 -4.16 14.34 5.09
C LYS A 118 -2.97 13.73 4.36
N PRO A 119 -2.40 14.43 3.37
CA PRO A 119 -1.22 13.94 2.68
C PRO A 119 -0.06 13.71 3.65
N ILE A 120 0.52 12.52 3.58
CA ILE A 120 1.75 12.16 4.28
C ILE A 120 2.83 11.99 3.23
N ILE A 121 3.88 12.81 3.30
CA ILE A 121 4.94 12.86 2.29
C ILE A 121 6.27 12.58 2.98
N VAL A 122 7.09 11.72 2.39
CA VAL A 122 8.32 11.21 3.00
C VAL A 122 9.54 11.38 2.10
N VAL A 123 10.63 11.85 2.67
CA VAL A 123 11.99 11.66 2.15
C VAL A 123 12.63 10.53 2.94
N LYS A 124 12.97 9.45 2.25
CA LYS A 124 13.72 8.31 2.83
C LYS A 124 15.20 8.45 2.47
N ALA A 125 16.03 8.71 3.48
CA ALA A 125 17.49 8.71 3.38
C ALA A 125 18.03 7.26 3.25
N GLY A 126 19.29 7.12 2.83
CA GLY A 126 19.94 5.80 2.67
C GLY A 126 19.29 4.95 1.59
N LYS A 127 19.08 5.49 0.39
CA LYS A 127 18.43 4.77 -0.73
C LYS A 127 19.35 3.74 -1.40
N THR A 128 20.67 3.94 -1.28
CA THR A 128 21.70 3.11 -1.91
C THR A 128 22.53 2.35 -0.86
N PRO A 129 23.18 1.24 -1.25
CA PRO A 129 24.21 0.60 -0.44
C PRO A 129 25.16 1.56 0.28
N GLU A 130 25.70 2.52 -0.47
CA GLU A 130 26.68 3.50 -0.02
C GLU A 130 26.05 4.48 0.96
N GLY A 131 24.82 4.95 0.67
CA GLY A 131 24.08 5.83 1.57
C GLY A 131 23.70 5.15 2.89
N MET A 132 23.36 3.87 2.88
CA MET A 132 23.09 3.09 4.11
C MET A 132 24.36 2.87 4.92
N LYS A 133 25.49 2.55 4.27
CA LYS A 133 26.81 2.47 4.93
C LYS A 133 27.20 3.80 5.56
N ALA A 134 27.01 4.91 4.87
CA ALA A 134 27.27 6.25 5.39
C ALA A 134 26.38 6.60 6.60
N ALA A 135 25.13 6.15 6.59
CA ALA A 135 24.21 6.26 7.72
C ALA A 135 24.50 5.26 8.87
N SER A 136 25.57 4.44 8.76
CA SER A 136 25.89 3.37 9.72
C SER A 136 24.73 2.39 9.98
N LEU A 137 23.90 2.15 8.96
CA LEU A 137 22.77 1.21 9.02
C LEU A 137 23.27 -0.19 8.66
N HIS A 138 23.02 -1.16 9.54
CA HIS A 138 23.41 -2.56 9.35
C HIS A 138 22.24 -3.38 8.79
N THR A 139 22.14 -3.53 7.48
CA THR A 139 21.21 -4.50 6.86
C THR A 139 21.87 -5.28 5.73
N SER A 140 21.90 -6.60 5.91
CA SER A 140 22.61 -7.59 5.08
C SER A 140 21.90 -7.94 3.75
N ALA A 141 21.02 -7.07 3.22
CA ALA A 141 20.24 -7.32 2.00
C ALA A 141 20.02 -6.03 1.21
N VAL A 142 21.11 -5.54 0.64
CA VAL A 142 21.34 -4.16 0.22
C VAL A 142 20.46 -3.64 -0.94
N ILE A 143 19.99 -4.50 -1.84
CA ILE A 143 19.23 -4.07 -3.05
C ILE A 143 17.70 -4.20 -2.85
N GLY A 144 17.25 -5.13 -2.00
CA GLY A 144 15.83 -5.37 -1.75
C GLY A 144 15.16 -4.36 -0.82
N GLU A 145 15.92 -3.74 0.10
CA GLU A 145 15.37 -2.87 1.13
C GLU A 145 14.67 -1.63 0.56
N ASN A 146 15.23 -1.00 -0.47
CA ASN A 146 14.63 0.18 -1.10
C ASN A 146 13.26 -0.12 -1.76
N MET A 147 13.12 -1.29 -2.38
CA MET A 147 11.87 -1.73 -3.00
C MET A 147 10.82 -2.08 -1.95
N ILE A 148 11.24 -2.64 -0.82
CA ILE A 148 10.36 -2.91 0.32
C ILE A 148 9.82 -1.60 0.90
N TYR A 149 10.67 -0.59 1.12
CA TYR A 149 10.21 0.72 1.58
C TYR A 149 9.27 1.39 0.57
N GLN A 150 9.54 1.28 -0.73
CA GLN A 150 8.64 1.82 -1.75
C GLN A 150 7.25 1.16 -1.66
N ALA A 151 7.19 -0.18 -1.73
CA ALA A 151 5.94 -0.91 -1.61
C ALA A 151 5.23 -0.66 -0.27
N PHE A 152 6.00 -0.40 0.80
CA PHE A 152 5.49 -0.11 2.13
C PHE A 152 4.81 1.26 2.17
N PHE A 153 5.44 2.29 1.63
CA PHE A 153 4.84 3.62 1.54
C PHE A 153 3.62 3.65 0.59
N ASP A 154 3.71 2.96 -0.55
CA ASP A 154 2.60 2.85 -1.49
C ASP A 154 1.38 2.20 -0.82
N ARG A 155 1.60 1.08 -0.11
CA ARG A 155 0.53 0.38 0.63
C ARG A 155 -0.01 1.19 1.81
N ALA A 156 0.78 2.11 2.36
CA ALA A 156 0.40 3.01 3.45
C ALA A 156 -0.37 4.26 2.97
N GLY A 157 -0.46 4.52 1.66
CA GLY A 157 -1.01 5.77 1.12
C GLY A 157 -0.04 6.96 1.20
N VAL A 158 1.24 6.70 1.52
CA VAL A 158 2.28 7.71 1.71
C VAL A 158 2.96 8.00 0.38
N VAL A 159 3.26 9.27 0.12
CA VAL A 159 4.00 9.70 -1.08
C VAL A 159 5.48 9.80 -0.75
N ARG A 160 6.31 9.01 -1.42
CA ARG A 160 7.76 9.13 -1.29
C ARG A 160 8.30 10.09 -2.35
N VAL A 161 9.05 11.08 -1.90
CA VAL A 161 9.72 12.05 -2.77
C VAL A 161 11.24 11.91 -2.68
N ASP A 162 11.94 12.52 -3.63
CA ASP A 162 13.37 12.30 -3.77
C ASP A 162 14.21 13.23 -2.90
N GLU A 163 13.80 14.49 -2.82
CA GLU A 163 14.53 15.57 -2.16
C GLU A 163 13.69 16.27 -1.09
N VAL A 164 14.36 17.00 -0.19
CA VAL A 164 13.68 17.77 0.86
C VAL A 164 12.85 18.91 0.27
N SER A 165 13.31 19.54 -0.80
CA SER A 165 12.56 20.54 -1.58
C SER A 165 11.20 19.99 -2.07
N ASP A 166 11.19 18.74 -2.54
CA ASP A 166 9.97 18.09 -3.05
C ASP A 166 8.90 17.89 -1.98
N LEU A 167 9.28 17.78 -0.69
CA LEU A 167 8.32 17.68 0.41
C LEU A 167 7.35 18.86 0.40
N PHE A 168 7.89 20.06 0.21
CA PHE A 168 7.13 21.30 0.28
C PHE A 168 6.30 21.52 -0.97
N ASN A 169 6.90 21.28 -2.14
CA ASN A 169 6.20 21.30 -3.42
C ASN A 169 4.96 20.39 -3.39
N CYS A 170 5.12 19.17 -2.86
CA CYS A 170 4.02 18.22 -2.73
C CYS A 170 2.98 18.65 -1.67
N ALA A 171 3.40 19.18 -0.51
CA ALA A 171 2.47 19.59 0.53
C ALA A 171 1.56 20.74 0.10
N GLU A 172 2.09 21.69 -0.68
CA GLU A 172 1.31 22.80 -1.20
C GLU A 172 0.34 22.32 -2.29
N ILE A 173 0.83 21.60 -3.29
CA ILE A 173 0.01 21.23 -4.45
C ILE A 173 -1.11 20.24 -4.12
N LEU A 174 -0.85 19.25 -3.25
CA LEU A 174 -1.84 18.24 -2.90
C LEU A 174 -3.02 18.82 -2.11
N ALA A 175 -2.84 20.01 -1.53
CA ALA A 175 -3.91 20.75 -0.87
C ALA A 175 -4.65 21.73 -1.81
N MET A 176 -4.09 22.04 -2.99
CA MET A 176 -4.57 23.12 -3.87
C MET A 176 -5.16 22.64 -5.20
N GLN A 177 -4.71 21.49 -5.72
CA GLN A 177 -5.01 21.03 -7.08
C GLN A 177 -5.77 19.70 -7.07
N ALA A 178 -6.56 19.46 -8.12
CA ALA A 178 -7.18 18.17 -8.33
C ALA A 178 -6.13 17.08 -8.59
N PRO A 179 -6.34 15.84 -8.12
CA PRO A 179 -5.45 14.74 -8.45
C PRO A 179 -5.52 14.42 -9.95
N PRO A 180 -4.38 14.14 -10.63
CA PRO A 180 -4.40 13.70 -12.02
C PRO A 180 -5.10 12.34 -12.14
N ARG A 181 -5.92 12.18 -13.18
CA ARG A 181 -6.64 10.93 -13.48
C ARG A 181 -5.73 9.84 -14.08
N GLY A 182 -4.57 10.26 -14.59
CA GLY A 182 -3.61 9.38 -15.24
C GLY A 182 -2.23 10.04 -15.34
N PRO A 183 -1.26 9.34 -15.95
CA PRO A 183 0.13 9.80 -16.02
C PRO A 183 0.39 10.77 -17.17
N ASN A 184 -0.61 11.14 -17.97
CA ASN A 184 -0.41 11.81 -19.26
C ASN A 184 -0.40 13.34 -19.13
N LEU A 185 0.78 13.94 -19.20
CA LEU A 185 0.99 15.39 -19.09
C LEU A 185 1.02 16.04 -20.48
N ALA A 186 0.29 17.15 -20.67
CA ALA A 186 0.49 18.04 -21.80
C ALA A 186 1.49 19.15 -21.42
N ILE A 187 2.55 19.29 -22.21
CA ILE A 187 3.59 20.29 -22.00
C ILE A 187 3.42 21.37 -23.07
N ILE A 188 3.11 22.60 -22.66
CA ILE A 188 3.01 23.77 -23.54
C ILE A 188 4.20 24.69 -23.23
N THR A 189 4.99 25.05 -24.24
CA THR A 189 6.23 25.80 -24.03
C THR A 189 6.49 26.81 -25.14
N ASN A 190 7.01 28.00 -24.82
CA ASN A 190 7.63 28.92 -25.80
C ASN A 190 9.15 28.71 -25.94
N ALA A 191 9.70 27.73 -25.24
CA ALA A 191 11.12 27.39 -25.25
C ALA A 191 11.29 25.87 -25.44
N GLY A 192 11.57 25.47 -26.69
CA GLY A 192 11.67 24.05 -27.07
C GLY A 192 12.66 23.25 -26.22
N GLY A 193 13.84 23.82 -25.90
CA GLY A 193 14.84 23.16 -25.06
C GLY A 193 14.31 22.78 -23.67
N ALA A 194 13.54 23.68 -23.04
CA ALA A 194 12.93 23.39 -21.73
C ALA A 194 11.82 22.32 -21.84
N GLY A 195 11.10 22.27 -22.96
CA GLY A 195 10.13 21.20 -23.25
C GLY A 195 10.78 19.83 -23.38
N VAL A 196 11.97 19.75 -23.99
CA VAL A 196 12.75 18.51 -24.09
C VAL A 196 13.19 18.05 -22.70
N THR A 197 13.77 18.93 -21.88
CA THR A 197 14.20 18.57 -20.52
C THR A 197 13.03 18.14 -19.63
N ALA A 198 11.87 18.80 -19.77
CA ALA A 198 10.64 18.39 -19.11
C ALA A 198 10.21 16.97 -19.52
N THR A 199 10.30 16.66 -20.82
CA THR A 199 9.96 15.34 -21.37
C THR A 199 10.89 14.25 -20.82
N ASP A 200 12.20 14.49 -20.83
CA ASP A 200 13.19 13.54 -20.30
C ASP A 200 12.93 13.25 -18.81
N ALA A 201 12.68 14.29 -18.01
CA ALA A 201 12.34 14.16 -16.60
C ALA A 201 11.03 13.38 -16.38
N LEU A 202 10.03 13.60 -17.23
CA LEU A 202 8.70 12.97 -17.13
C LEU A 202 8.80 11.46 -17.38
N VAL A 203 9.47 11.09 -18.47
CA VAL A 203 9.68 9.69 -18.85
C VAL A 203 10.55 8.98 -17.83
N ALA A 204 11.63 9.62 -17.34
CA ALA A 204 12.52 9.04 -16.33
C ALA A 204 11.81 8.72 -15.01
N LYS A 205 10.81 9.52 -14.63
CA LYS A 205 9.98 9.30 -13.42
C LYS A 205 8.74 8.41 -13.68
N GLY A 206 8.56 7.93 -14.90
CA GLY A 206 7.47 7.00 -15.26
C GLY A 206 6.13 7.68 -15.61
N GLY A 207 6.13 8.99 -15.85
CA GLY A 207 5.01 9.70 -16.47
C GLY A 207 5.00 9.52 -18.00
N GLY A 208 3.92 9.95 -18.64
CA GLY A 208 3.75 9.87 -20.10
C GLY A 208 3.36 11.21 -20.69
N LEU A 209 3.75 11.45 -21.95
CA LEU A 209 3.21 12.58 -22.71
C LEU A 209 1.81 12.24 -23.18
N ALA A 210 0.87 13.17 -22.98
CA ALA A 210 -0.47 13.04 -23.55
C ALA A 210 -0.43 12.93 -25.07
N ARG A 211 -1.17 11.96 -25.61
CA ARG A 211 -1.40 11.81 -27.05
C ARG A 211 -2.60 12.68 -27.43
N LEU A 212 -2.32 13.78 -28.11
CA LEU A 212 -3.34 14.72 -28.57
C LEU A 212 -4.32 14.03 -29.52
N SER A 213 -5.60 14.40 -29.42
CA SER A 213 -6.65 13.94 -30.31
C SER A 213 -6.50 14.55 -31.71
N ASP A 214 -7.00 13.84 -32.73
CA ASP A 214 -6.99 14.35 -34.12
C ASP A 214 -7.80 15.66 -34.26
N GLU A 215 -8.75 15.93 -33.36
CA GLU A 215 -9.47 17.20 -33.29
C GLU A 215 -8.59 18.32 -32.75
N THR A 216 -7.89 18.08 -31.64
CA THR A 216 -6.96 19.03 -31.04
C THR A 216 -5.81 19.37 -31.98
N ILE A 217 -5.23 18.39 -32.70
CA ILE A 217 -4.19 18.64 -33.70
C ILE A 217 -4.71 19.58 -34.81
N ARG A 218 -5.91 19.32 -35.34
CA ARG A 218 -6.53 20.17 -36.38
C ARG A 218 -6.80 21.60 -35.92
N GLU A 219 -7.23 21.81 -34.67
CA GLU A 219 -7.40 23.16 -34.13
C GLU A 219 -6.05 23.88 -33.97
N LEU A 220 -5.02 23.16 -33.49
CA LEU A 220 -3.68 23.72 -33.31
C LEU A 220 -3.02 24.09 -34.65
N ASP A 221 -3.27 23.36 -35.74
CA ASP A 221 -2.78 23.70 -37.09
C ASP A 221 -3.25 25.08 -37.56
N GLY A 222 -4.39 25.57 -37.06
CA GLY A 222 -4.90 26.91 -37.37
C GLY A 222 -4.24 28.04 -36.57
N VAL A 223 -3.50 27.72 -35.50
CA VAL A 223 -2.92 28.69 -34.55
C VAL A 223 -1.40 28.68 -34.58
N LEU A 224 -0.80 27.49 -34.75
CA LEU A 224 0.64 27.28 -34.74
C LEU A 224 1.24 27.37 -36.15
N PRO A 225 2.55 27.67 -36.27
CA PRO A 225 3.22 27.69 -37.56
C PRO A 225 3.15 26.34 -38.27
N TYR A 226 3.14 26.33 -39.60
CA TYR A 226 3.01 25.10 -40.41
C TYR A 226 4.08 24.02 -40.14
N TYR A 227 5.19 24.39 -39.50
CA TYR A 227 6.32 23.52 -39.18
C TYR A 227 6.34 23.05 -37.71
N TRP A 228 5.27 23.29 -36.94
CA TRP A 228 5.19 22.79 -35.57
C TRP A 228 5.19 21.25 -35.55
N SER A 229 5.50 20.66 -34.39
CA SER A 229 5.81 19.23 -34.27
C SER A 229 4.62 18.29 -34.44
N HIS A 230 3.38 18.79 -34.42
CA HIS A 230 2.14 18.01 -34.36
C HIS A 230 2.17 16.97 -33.22
N SER A 231 2.87 17.31 -32.14
CA SER A 231 3.15 16.41 -31.02
C SER A 231 3.17 17.17 -29.70
N ASN A 232 3.35 16.42 -28.62
CA ASN A 232 3.55 16.92 -27.28
C ASN A 232 5.02 16.63 -26.89
N PRO A 233 5.84 17.62 -26.48
CA PRO A 233 5.51 19.00 -26.14
C PRO A 233 5.00 19.88 -27.30
N ILE A 234 4.06 20.75 -26.97
CA ILE A 234 3.49 21.77 -27.86
C ILE A 234 4.38 23.01 -27.75
N ASP A 235 5.34 23.10 -28.67
CA ASP A 235 6.21 24.27 -28.81
C ASP A 235 5.50 25.37 -29.60
N ILE A 236 5.18 26.48 -28.92
CA ILE A 236 4.48 27.62 -29.51
C ILE A 236 5.42 28.67 -30.13
N CYS A 237 6.72 28.38 -30.13
CA CYS A 237 7.83 29.19 -30.63
C CYS A 237 8.15 30.45 -29.81
N GLU A 238 9.38 30.94 -29.94
CA GLU A 238 9.91 32.06 -29.16
C GLU A 238 9.23 33.41 -29.49
N ASP A 239 8.67 33.55 -30.70
CA ASP A 239 7.93 34.74 -31.14
C ASP A 239 6.48 34.77 -30.63
N ALA A 240 6.05 33.76 -29.84
CA ALA A 240 4.69 33.65 -29.34
C ALA A 240 4.21 34.93 -28.65
N THR A 241 3.00 35.35 -29.00
CA THR A 241 2.27 36.42 -28.32
C THR A 241 1.40 35.83 -27.20
N VAL A 242 0.93 36.69 -26.29
CA VAL A 242 -0.04 36.30 -25.25
C VAL A 242 -1.32 35.71 -25.87
N ASP A 243 -1.74 36.19 -27.04
CA ASP A 243 -2.89 35.63 -27.78
C ASP A 243 -2.63 34.20 -28.30
N ARG A 244 -1.40 33.91 -28.76
CA ARG A 244 -1.02 32.55 -29.17
C ARG A 244 -1.05 31.60 -27.97
N PHE A 245 -0.53 32.02 -26.82
CA PHE A 245 -0.66 31.26 -25.57
C PHE A 245 -2.12 30.96 -25.23
N ARG A 246 -3.00 31.97 -25.30
CA ARG A 246 -4.43 31.82 -24.98
C ARG A 246 -5.09 30.76 -25.84
N LYS A 247 -4.97 30.88 -27.17
CA LYS A 247 -5.59 29.96 -28.12
C LYS A 247 -5.10 28.53 -27.96
N VAL A 248 -3.79 28.35 -27.79
CA VAL A 248 -3.21 27.01 -27.57
C VAL A 248 -3.72 26.38 -26.28
N LEU A 249 -3.73 27.14 -25.18
CA LEU A 249 -4.22 26.65 -23.90
C LEU A 249 -5.71 26.26 -23.99
N GLU A 250 -6.57 27.15 -24.48
CA GLU A 250 -8.02 26.91 -24.63
C GLU A 250 -8.34 25.68 -25.51
N THR A 251 -7.55 25.44 -26.57
CA THR A 251 -7.67 24.23 -27.39
C THR A 251 -7.23 22.97 -26.62
N CYS A 252 -6.12 23.02 -25.88
CA CYS A 252 -5.66 21.89 -25.07
C CYS A 252 -6.61 21.56 -23.91
N LEU A 253 -7.34 22.53 -23.37
CA LEU A 253 -8.29 22.28 -22.27
C LEU A 253 -9.42 21.32 -22.67
N LYS A 254 -9.79 21.31 -23.95
CA LYS A 254 -10.87 20.48 -24.49
C LYS A 254 -10.46 19.04 -24.77
N ASP A 255 -9.16 18.73 -24.77
CA ASP A 255 -8.68 17.39 -25.12
C ASP A 255 -8.93 16.38 -23.97
N PRO A 256 -9.66 15.28 -24.22
CA PRO A 256 -9.98 14.28 -23.21
C PRO A 256 -8.79 13.39 -22.82
N ASN A 257 -7.73 13.32 -23.63
CA ASN A 257 -6.56 12.46 -23.41
C ASN A 257 -5.49 13.07 -22.48
N ILE A 258 -5.68 14.32 -22.06
CA ILE A 258 -4.76 15.04 -21.18
C ILE A 258 -5.19 14.86 -19.72
N ASP A 259 -4.29 14.39 -18.85
CA ASP A 259 -4.54 14.20 -17.42
C ASP A 259 -4.03 15.37 -16.55
N GLY A 260 -3.21 16.26 -17.12
CA GLY A 260 -2.73 17.49 -16.49
C GLY A 260 -1.94 18.35 -17.47
N TYR A 261 -1.69 19.60 -17.06
CA TYR A 261 -1.03 20.60 -17.90
C TYR A 261 0.23 21.14 -17.23
N LEU A 262 1.30 21.30 -18.01
CA LEU A 262 2.50 22.04 -17.64
C LEU A 262 2.74 23.16 -18.64
N VAL A 263 2.64 24.40 -18.19
CA VAL A 263 3.00 25.58 -18.99
C VAL A 263 4.41 26.02 -18.63
N ILE A 264 5.30 26.03 -19.62
CA ILE A 264 6.67 26.50 -19.48
C ILE A 264 6.79 27.84 -20.18
N PHE A 265 7.27 28.84 -19.44
CA PHE A 265 7.52 30.17 -19.95
C PHE A 265 8.99 30.53 -19.77
N SER A 266 9.65 30.91 -20.85
CA SER A 266 10.94 31.58 -20.84
C SER A 266 10.76 33.05 -21.23
N PRO A 267 11.42 34.01 -20.58
CA PRO A 267 11.33 35.45 -20.90
C PRO A 267 12.14 35.77 -22.16
N ILE A 268 11.81 35.10 -23.26
CA ILE A 268 12.35 35.28 -24.60
C ILE A 268 11.23 35.76 -25.53
N GLY A 269 11.56 36.68 -26.43
CA GLY A 269 10.62 37.16 -27.44
C GLY A 269 9.63 38.22 -26.94
N SER A 270 8.40 38.16 -27.47
CA SER A 270 7.44 39.28 -27.44
C SER A 270 6.37 39.20 -26.34
N ALA A 271 6.13 38.01 -25.76
CA ALA A 271 5.16 37.84 -24.69
C ALA A 271 5.70 38.38 -23.36
N ASP A 272 4.90 39.22 -22.69
CA ASP A 272 5.19 39.69 -21.34
C ASP A 272 4.91 38.58 -20.31
N SER A 273 5.83 38.40 -19.35
CA SER A 273 5.76 37.31 -18.37
C SER A 273 4.58 37.47 -17.41
N THR A 274 4.26 38.70 -17.02
CA THR A 274 3.19 39.06 -16.08
C THR A 274 1.83 38.96 -16.75
N GLU A 275 1.68 39.46 -17.98
CA GLU A 275 0.44 39.33 -18.76
C GLU A 275 0.14 37.87 -19.09
N THR A 276 1.16 37.07 -19.44
CA THR A 276 0.99 35.62 -19.68
C THR A 276 0.58 34.89 -18.39
N ALA A 277 1.12 35.27 -17.22
CA ALA A 277 0.68 34.71 -15.95
C ALA A 277 -0.77 35.04 -15.61
N LYS A 278 -1.22 36.28 -15.86
CA LYS A 278 -2.63 36.67 -15.67
C LYS A 278 -3.57 35.88 -16.58
N LEU A 279 -3.17 35.67 -17.84
CA LEU A 279 -3.88 34.80 -18.78
C LEU A 279 -3.99 33.37 -18.24
N VAL A 280 -2.89 32.80 -17.76
CA VAL A 280 -2.91 31.45 -17.18
C VAL A 280 -3.85 31.36 -15.99
N VAL A 281 -3.89 32.37 -15.12
CA VAL A 281 -4.85 32.45 -14.02
C VAL A 281 -6.29 32.43 -14.52
N GLU A 282 -6.60 33.19 -15.57
CA GLU A 282 -7.94 33.22 -16.17
C GLU A 282 -8.35 31.84 -16.70
N VAL A 283 -7.51 31.24 -17.52
CA VAL A 283 -7.76 29.94 -18.19
C VAL A 283 -7.82 28.79 -17.17
N SER A 284 -7.02 28.84 -16.11
CA SER A 284 -6.98 27.78 -15.08
C SER A 284 -8.30 27.60 -14.31
N LYS A 285 -9.16 28.63 -14.27
CA LYS A 285 -10.42 28.59 -13.51
C LYS A 285 -11.45 27.62 -14.09
N GLU A 286 -11.31 27.27 -15.36
CA GLU A 286 -12.26 26.40 -16.08
C GLU A 286 -11.88 24.92 -16.01
N ILE A 287 -10.81 24.57 -15.27
CA ILE A 287 -10.16 23.25 -15.34
C ILE A 287 -10.36 22.45 -14.04
N ASP A 288 -10.71 21.17 -14.19
CA ASP A 288 -10.83 20.18 -13.10
C ASP A 288 -9.62 19.21 -13.02
N LYS A 289 -8.57 19.51 -13.77
CA LYS A 289 -7.29 18.77 -13.87
C LYS A 289 -6.14 19.58 -13.26
N PRO A 290 -5.06 18.94 -12.79
CA PRO A 290 -3.90 19.66 -12.26
C PRO A 290 -3.25 20.55 -13.32
N PHE A 291 -2.99 21.81 -12.94
CA PHE A 291 -2.37 22.81 -13.78
C PHE A 291 -1.10 23.37 -13.12
N LEU A 292 0.05 23.07 -13.71
CA LEU A 292 1.37 23.44 -13.19
C LEU A 292 2.08 24.42 -14.12
N THR A 293 2.94 25.25 -13.57
CA THR A 293 3.68 26.26 -14.34
C THR A 293 5.17 26.24 -14.03
N SER A 294 6.01 26.50 -15.03
CA SER A 294 7.46 26.69 -14.87
C SER A 294 7.91 27.97 -15.55
N TRP A 295 8.07 29.04 -14.77
CA TRP A 295 8.52 30.34 -15.28
C TRP A 295 10.03 30.42 -15.07
N LEU A 296 10.81 30.32 -16.15
CA LEU A 296 12.28 30.24 -16.12
C LEU A 296 12.92 31.62 -15.90
N GLY A 297 14.01 31.67 -15.16
CA GLY A 297 14.71 32.93 -14.82
C GLY A 297 14.48 33.35 -13.37
N GLU A 298 14.77 34.60 -13.02
CA GLU A 298 14.54 35.12 -11.65
C GLU A 298 13.82 36.47 -11.69
N ASP A 299 14.54 37.58 -11.86
CA ASP A 299 13.97 38.91 -11.70
C ASP A 299 12.84 39.22 -12.69
N ASN A 300 13.01 38.89 -13.98
CA ASN A 300 12.01 39.15 -15.04
C ASN A 300 10.71 38.34 -14.91
N VAL A 301 10.69 37.31 -14.07
CA VAL A 301 9.52 36.42 -13.90
C VAL A 301 9.02 36.38 -12.45
N ARG A 302 9.64 37.15 -11.55
CA ARG A 302 9.33 37.17 -10.11
C ARG A 302 7.87 37.60 -9.87
N GLU A 303 7.46 38.70 -10.46
CA GLU A 303 6.09 39.22 -10.34
C GLU A 303 5.07 38.21 -10.89
N ALA A 304 5.34 37.64 -12.07
CA ALA A 304 4.52 36.61 -12.67
C ALA A 304 4.34 35.37 -11.76
N ARG A 305 5.43 34.88 -11.15
CA ARG A 305 5.36 33.78 -10.17
C ARG A 305 4.53 34.15 -8.93
N ASP A 306 4.65 35.38 -8.45
CA ASP A 306 3.89 35.83 -7.28
C ASP A 306 2.38 35.92 -7.58
N ILE A 307 1.99 36.38 -8.77
CA ILE A 307 0.61 36.34 -9.25
C ILE A 307 0.07 34.90 -9.29
N LEU A 308 0.84 33.96 -9.85
CA LEU A 308 0.45 32.54 -9.92
C LEU A 308 0.26 31.94 -8.52
N ARG A 309 1.22 32.17 -7.60
CA ARG A 309 1.13 31.69 -6.20
C ARG A 309 -0.07 32.26 -5.46
N GLN A 310 -0.33 33.56 -5.58
CA GLN A 310 -1.47 34.22 -4.94
C GLN A 310 -2.82 33.65 -5.42
N ASN A 311 -2.87 33.18 -6.66
CA ASN A 311 -4.04 32.52 -7.26
C ASN A 311 -4.02 30.99 -7.12
N ARG A 312 -3.14 30.43 -6.26
CA ARG A 312 -3.03 28.98 -5.98
C ARG A 312 -2.65 28.12 -7.20
N ILE A 313 -1.89 28.68 -8.12
CA ILE A 313 -1.28 27.96 -9.25
C ILE A 313 0.17 27.63 -8.88
N PRO A 314 0.51 26.33 -8.74
CA PRO A 314 1.87 25.90 -8.40
C PRO A 314 2.86 26.28 -9.50
N THR A 315 3.84 27.11 -9.14
CA THR A 315 4.87 27.59 -10.06
C THR A 315 6.27 27.24 -9.62
N TYR A 316 7.07 26.75 -10.56
CA TYR A 316 8.42 26.23 -10.33
C TYR A 316 9.46 27.05 -11.08
N SER A 317 10.70 26.99 -10.60
CA SER A 317 11.85 27.62 -11.26
C SER A 317 12.39 26.80 -12.42
N THR A 318 12.16 25.48 -12.41
CA THR A 318 12.62 24.56 -13.45
C THR A 318 11.51 23.59 -13.85
N PRO A 319 11.50 23.13 -15.12
CA PRO A 319 10.45 22.24 -15.60
C PRO A 319 10.51 20.85 -14.95
N GLU A 320 11.69 20.36 -14.59
CA GLU A 320 11.89 19.06 -13.95
C GLU A 320 11.25 19.00 -12.57
N GLN A 321 11.28 20.11 -11.81
CA GLN A 321 10.59 20.22 -10.51
C GLN A 321 9.07 20.14 -10.69
N ALA A 322 8.53 20.82 -11.71
CA ALA A 322 7.11 20.78 -12.02
C ALA A 322 6.67 19.37 -12.42
N VAL A 323 7.43 18.74 -13.31
CA VAL A 323 7.19 17.37 -13.76
C VAL A 323 7.30 16.36 -12.63
N ALA A 324 8.33 16.46 -11.79
CA ALA A 324 8.50 15.60 -10.62
C ALA A 324 7.27 15.69 -9.71
N THR A 325 6.79 16.91 -9.46
CA THR A 325 5.63 17.15 -8.63
C THR A 325 4.35 16.57 -9.25
N PHE A 326 4.13 16.73 -10.55
CA PHE A 326 3.01 16.08 -11.25
C PHE A 326 3.02 14.56 -11.08
N VAL A 327 4.18 13.92 -11.24
CA VAL A 327 4.32 12.47 -11.05
C VAL A 327 4.05 12.07 -9.59
N TYR A 328 4.51 12.85 -8.60
CA TYR A 328 4.20 12.59 -7.20
C TYR A 328 2.69 12.72 -6.90
N MET A 329 1.98 13.66 -7.53
CA MET A 329 0.52 13.75 -7.42
C MET A 329 -0.16 12.51 -8.00
N TYR A 330 0.29 12.03 -9.15
CA TYR A 330 -0.23 10.81 -9.76
C TYR A 330 0.04 9.57 -8.89
N GLN A 331 1.24 9.45 -8.34
CA GLN A 331 1.57 8.39 -7.38
C GLN A 331 0.70 8.49 -6.12
N HIS A 332 0.46 9.70 -5.60
CA HIS A 332 -0.44 9.90 -4.47
C HIS A 332 -1.85 9.38 -4.76
N ALA A 333 -2.44 9.80 -5.88
CA ALA A 333 -3.78 9.36 -6.29
C ALA A 333 -3.86 7.83 -6.37
N ARG A 334 -2.85 7.18 -6.97
CA ARG A 334 -2.76 5.71 -7.01
C ARG A 334 -2.62 5.08 -5.63
N ASN A 335 -1.78 5.65 -4.77
CA ASN A 335 -1.56 5.14 -3.41
C ASN A 335 -2.85 5.25 -2.57
N LEU A 336 -3.67 6.27 -2.79
CA LEU A 336 -5.00 6.37 -2.19
C LEU A 336 -5.93 5.25 -2.64
N GLU A 337 -5.94 4.87 -3.92
CA GLU A 337 -6.73 3.71 -4.40
C GLU A 337 -6.36 2.41 -3.67
N LEU A 338 -5.07 2.25 -3.33
CA LEU A 338 -4.58 1.09 -2.58
C LEU A 338 -5.12 1.09 -1.14
N LEU A 339 -5.39 2.24 -0.53
CA LEU A 339 -5.97 2.32 0.82
C LEU A 339 -7.33 1.60 0.89
N TYR A 340 -8.16 1.80 -0.13
CA TYR A 340 -9.49 1.17 -0.25
C TYR A 340 -9.42 -0.34 -0.54
N GLN A 341 -8.25 -0.90 -0.85
CA GLN A 341 -8.14 -2.35 -1.06
C GLN A 341 -8.03 -3.08 0.29
N THR A 342 -9.11 -3.77 0.67
CA THR A 342 -9.19 -4.66 1.85
C THR A 342 -9.31 -6.13 1.44
N PRO A 343 -8.20 -6.83 1.14
CA PRO A 343 -8.24 -8.25 0.82
C PRO A 343 -8.83 -9.08 1.96
N GLU A 344 -9.75 -9.96 1.60
CA GLU A 344 -10.53 -10.74 2.55
C GLU A 344 -9.79 -11.97 3.07
N GLU A 345 -10.05 -12.34 4.33
CA GLU A 345 -9.79 -13.71 4.78
C GLU A 345 -10.62 -14.68 3.91
N LEU A 346 -10.01 -15.79 3.47
CA LEU A 346 -10.73 -16.81 2.70
C LEU A 346 -11.95 -17.32 3.50
N PRO A 347 -13.16 -17.24 2.92
CA PRO A 347 -14.37 -17.79 3.52
C PRO A 347 -14.22 -19.30 3.82
N ILE A 348 -14.83 -19.77 4.91
CA ILE A 348 -14.69 -21.17 5.40
C ILE A 348 -15.06 -22.22 4.33
N ASN A 349 -16.01 -21.91 3.46
CA ASN A 349 -16.52 -22.78 2.39
C ASN A 349 -15.63 -22.86 1.14
N ILE A 350 -14.72 -21.91 0.95
CA ILE A 350 -13.75 -21.87 -0.16
C ILE A 350 -12.32 -22.11 0.36
N ALA A 351 -12.14 -22.05 1.69
CA ALA A 351 -10.85 -22.21 2.33
C ALA A 351 -10.25 -23.60 2.09
N PRO A 352 -8.93 -23.66 1.85
CA PRO A 352 -8.20 -24.93 1.74
C PRO A 352 -8.32 -25.76 3.02
N ASN A 353 -8.03 -27.05 2.92
CA ASN A 353 -7.98 -27.94 4.08
C ASN A 353 -6.74 -27.64 4.94
N ARG A 354 -6.79 -26.52 5.67
CA ARG A 354 -5.72 -26.03 6.55
C ARG A 354 -5.29 -27.08 7.58
N LYS A 355 -6.24 -27.89 8.08
CA LYS A 355 -5.95 -28.97 9.03
C LYS A 355 -5.01 -30.02 8.44
N ARG A 356 -5.19 -30.37 7.15
CA ARG A 356 -4.33 -31.32 6.45
C ARG A 356 -2.92 -30.75 6.27
N LEU A 357 -2.80 -29.52 5.77
CA LEU A 357 -1.52 -28.84 5.58
C LEU A 357 -0.77 -28.61 6.90
N GLN A 358 -1.48 -28.30 7.99
CA GLN A 358 -0.88 -28.18 9.32
C GLN A 358 -0.29 -29.51 9.81
N ARG A 359 -0.87 -30.67 9.46
CA ARG A 359 -0.28 -31.97 9.79
C ARG A 359 1.05 -32.20 9.06
N ILE A 360 1.18 -31.73 7.82
CA ILE A 360 2.42 -31.80 7.04
C ILE A 360 3.51 -30.96 7.74
N ILE A 361 3.20 -29.72 8.10
CA ILE A 361 4.11 -28.85 8.87
C ILE A 361 4.53 -29.53 10.17
N ASN A 362 3.56 -30.05 10.94
CA ASN A 362 3.85 -30.69 12.21
C ASN A 362 4.70 -31.96 12.04
N LYS A 363 4.52 -32.72 10.95
CA LYS A 363 5.34 -33.89 10.62
C LYS A 363 6.78 -33.48 10.29
N ALA A 364 6.97 -32.52 9.37
CA ALA A 364 8.29 -32.03 8.98
C ALA A 364 9.07 -31.52 10.21
N ILE A 365 8.41 -30.79 11.10
CA ILE A 365 9.03 -30.25 12.32
C ILE A 365 9.37 -31.36 13.32
N LYS A 366 8.51 -32.38 13.50
CA LYS A 366 8.84 -33.56 14.33
C LYS A 366 10.06 -34.31 13.80
N GLU A 367 10.24 -34.32 12.48
CA GLU A 367 11.41 -34.91 11.80
C GLU A 367 12.62 -33.95 11.76
N ASN A 368 12.52 -32.77 12.41
CA ASN A 368 13.54 -31.72 12.43
C ASN A 368 13.96 -31.24 11.02
N ARG A 369 13.03 -31.29 10.06
CA ARG A 369 13.21 -30.80 8.70
C ARG A 369 12.74 -29.35 8.59
N GLN A 370 13.64 -28.47 8.16
CA GLN A 370 13.32 -27.07 7.87
C GLN A 370 12.62 -26.92 6.52
N THR A 371 12.86 -27.83 5.59
CA THR A 371 12.35 -27.75 4.22
C THR A 371 11.33 -28.85 3.98
N LEU A 372 10.20 -28.48 3.37
CA LEU A 372 9.21 -29.46 2.90
C LEU A 372 9.75 -30.19 1.67
N THR A 373 9.38 -31.47 1.51
CA THR A 373 9.73 -32.20 0.29
C THR A 373 9.01 -31.60 -0.92
N GLY A 374 9.49 -31.85 -2.14
CA GLY A 374 8.83 -31.35 -3.36
C GLY A 374 7.37 -31.79 -3.48
N GLN A 375 7.05 -33.01 -3.00
CA GLN A 375 5.67 -33.51 -2.94
C GLN A 375 4.83 -32.76 -1.90
N GLU A 376 5.37 -32.52 -0.71
CA GLU A 376 4.71 -31.74 0.35
C GLU A 376 4.44 -30.30 -0.13
N ALA A 377 5.44 -29.63 -0.72
CA ALA A 377 5.30 -28.28 -1.25
C ALA A 377 4.27 -28.20 -2.41
N ARG A 378 4.22 -29.20 -3.28
CA ARG A 378 3.20 -29.32 -4.33
C ARG A 378 1.80 -29.44 -3.74
N GLU A 379 1.63 -30.27 -2.71
CA GLU A 379 0.34 -30.45 -2.05
C GLU A 379 -0.18 -29.12 -1.45
N PHE A 380 0.71 -28.26 -0.94
CA PHE A 380 0.36 -26.90 -0.55
C PHE A 380 -0.20 -26.09 -1.73
N LEU A 381 0.52 -26.04 -2.85
CA LEU A 381 0.08 -25.28 -4.03
C LEU A 381 -1.26 -25.78 -4.58
N GLU A 382 -1.41 -27.09 -4.76
CA GLU A 382 -2.63 -27.73 -5.27
C GLU A 382 -3.83 -27.45 -4.36
N ASN A 383 -3.65 -27.42 -3.03
CA ASN A 383 -4.74 -27.14 -2.09
C ASN A 383 -5.27 -25.71 -2.20
N TYR A 384 -4.42 -24.76 -2.59
CA TYR A 384 -4.81 -23.37 -2.87
C TYR A 384 -5.24 -23.16 -4.33
N GLY A 385 -5.34 -24.23 -5.12
CA GLY A 385 -5.77 -24.17 -6.53
C GLY A 385 -4.74 -23.52 -7.46
N ILE A 386 -3.46 -23.58 -7.09
CA ILE A 386 -2.33 -23.25 -7.96
C ILE A 386 -1.97 -24.52 -8.73
N LEU A 387 -2.06 -24.47 -10.07
CA LEU A 387 -1.81 -25.64 -10.90
C LEU A 387 -0.33 -26.02 -10.86
N THR A 388 -0.08 -27.30 -10.69
CA THR A 388 1.25 -27.90 -10.73
C THR A 388 1.24 -29.08 -11.71
N PHE A 389 2.40 -29.46 -12.24
CA PHE A 389 2.49 -30.74 -12.94
C PHE A 389 2.50 -31.90 -11.96
N ARG A 390 1.91 -33.03 -12.36
CA ARG A 390 2.20 -34.31 -11.71
C ARG A 390 3.65 -34.66 -12.02
N THR A 391 4.51 -34.34 -11.08
CA THR A 391 5.90 -34.79 -11.08
C THR A 391 5.97 -36.08 -10.28
N GLN A 392 6.45 -37.14 -10.92
CA GLN A 392 6.82 -38.37 -10.23
C GLN A 392 8.34 -38.41 -10.13
N THR A 393 8.83 -38.64 -8.91
CA THR A 393 10.25 -38.94 -8.69
C THR A 393 10.45 -40.41 -8.96
N VAL A 394 11.15 -40.72 -10.05
CA VAL A 394 11.46 -42.08 -10.48
C VAL A 394 12.88 -42.45 -10.04
N LYS A 395 13.11 -43.73 -9.75
CA LYS A 395 14.41 -44.22 -9.27
C LYS A 395 15.13 -45.10 -10.27
N THR A 396 14.45 -45.53 -11.34
CA THR A 396 15.04 -46.36 -12.39
C THR A 396 14.84 -45.75 -13.78
N ALA A 397 15.74 -46.09 -14.71
CA ALA A 397 15.65 -45.65 -16.10
C ALA A 397 14.36 -46.14 -16.77
N LYS A 398 13.93 -47.36 -16.43
CA LYS A 398 12.70 -47.96 -16.97
C LYS A 398 11.44 -47.23 -16.49
N GLU A 399 11.37 -46.93 -15.19
CA GLU A 399 10.29 -46.08 -14.64
C GLU A 399 10.28 -44.70 -15.32
N ALA A 400 11.44 -44.11 -15.57
CA ALA A 400 11.53 -42.82 -16.26
C ALA A 400 10.97 -42.86 -17.68
N ALA A 401 11.25 -43.94 -18.44
CA ALA A 401 10.73 -44.14 -19.78
C ALA A 401 9.21 -44.38 -19.79
N GLU A 402 8.70 -45.22 -18.88
CA GLU A 402 7.26 -45.47 -18.72
C GLU A 402 6.51 -44.16 -18.43
N ILE A 403 7.00 -43.36 -17.47
CA ILE A 403 6.41 -42.05 -17.14
C ILE A 403 6.56 -41.06 -18.30
N ALA A 404 7.68 -41.05 -19.02
CA ALA A 404 7.85 -40.18 -20.19
C ALA A 404 6.83 -40.49 -21.29
N SER A 405 6.54 -41.77 -21.52
CA SER A 405 5.52 -42.21 -22.49
C SER A 405 4.10 -41.88 -22.06
N GLU A 406 3.79 -41.93 -20.76
CA GLU A 406 2.51 -41.45 -20.22
C GLU A 406 2.34 -39.93 -20.38
N ILE A 407 3.42 -39.15 -20.20
CA ILE A 407 3.42 -37.70 -20.34
C ILE A 407 3.32 -37.27 -21.82
N GLY A 408 4.00 -38.00 -22.70
CA GLY A 408 4.18 -37.66 -24.11
C GLY A 408 5.42 -36.80 -24.36
N PHE A 409 6.07 -37.03 -25.50
CA PHE A 409 7.32 -36.38 -25.90
C PHE A 409 7.09 -35.01 -26.58
N PRO A 410 8.02 -34.03 -26.46
CA PRO A 410 9.31 -34.14 -25.75
C PRO A 410 9.21 -33.90 -24.23
N VAL A 411 10.09 -34.58 -23.48
CA VAL A 411 10.21 -34.46 -22.01
C VAL A 411 11.56 -33.89 -21.59
N VAL A 412 11.61 -33.42 -20.35
CA VAL A 412 12.82 -32.98 -19.63
C VAL A 412 13.02 -33.83 -18.38
N MET A 413 14.28 -34.15 -18.07
CA MET A 413 14.68 -34.83 -16.85
C MET A 413 15.56 -33.95 -15.97
N LYS A 414 15.26 -33.92 -14.67
CA LYS A 414 16.04 -33.19 -13.67
C LYS A 414 16.33 -34.06 -12.45
N ILE A 415 17.51 -33.96 -11.85
CA ILE A 415 17.78 -34.64 -10.58
C ILE A 415 16.92 -34.05 -9.44
N CYS A 416 16.33 -34.93 -8.63
CA CYS A 416 15.67 -34.60 -7.38
C CYS A 416 16.66 -34.73 -6.22
N PHE A 417 16.86 -33.65 -5.47
CA PHE A 417 17.74 -33.61 -4.31
C PHE A 417 16.94 -33.55 -3.01
N ALA A 418 17.46 -34.19 -1.96
CA ALA A 418 16.91 -34.05 -0.60
C ALA A 418 17.12 -32.64 0.00
N ASP A 419 18.03 -31.85 -0.59
CA ASP A 419 18.32 -30.48 -0.19
C ASP A 419 18.24 -29.56 -1.42
N THR A 420 17.32 -28.60 -1.37
CA THR A 420 16.98 -27.72 -2.49
C THR A 420 18.09 -26.71 -2.82
N ALA A 421 19.07 -26.50 -1.94
CA ALA A 421 20.22 -25.61 -2.19
C ALA A 421 21.05 -26.03 -3.42
N TYR A 422 20.98 -27.30 -3.83
CA TYR A 422 21.73 -27.86 -4.96
C TYR A 422 20.96 -27.82 -6.30
N GLY A 423 19.70 -27.37 -6.30
CA GLY A 423 18.79 -27.46 -7.44
C GLY A 423 19.01 -26.44 -8.58
N ALA A 424 20.01 -25.55 -8.45
CA ALA A 424 20.25 -24.40 -9.33
C ALA A 424 21.42 -24.58 -10.33
N VAL A 425 22.05 -25.75 -10.39
CA VAL A 425 23.14 -25.99 -11.34
C VAL A 425 22.57 -26.48 -12.67
N GLU A 426 22.80 -25.74 -13.76
CA GLU A 426 22.39 -26.09 -15.14
C GLU A 426 22.90 -27.49 -15.58
N SER A 427 23.94 -28.01 -14.92
CA SER A 427 24.48 -29.35 -15.16
C SER A 427 23.56 -30.50 -14.75
N ASN A 428 22.42 -30.27 -14.10
CA ASN A 428 21.53 -31.33 -13.59
C ASN A 428 20.22 -31.47 -14.40
N LEU A 429 20.23 -31.08 -15.67
CA LEU A 429 19.06 -31.03 -16.55
C LEU A 429 19.35 -31.67 -17.92
N MET A 430 18.46 -32.53 -18.41
CA MET A 430 18.47 -33.08 -19.77
C MET A 430 17.17 -32.71 -20.46
N MET A 431 17.22 -31.88 -21.52
CA MET A 431 16.04 -31.34 -22.21
C MET A 431 15.81 -31.98 -23.59
N ASN A 432 14.60 -31.79 -24.13
CA ASN A 432 14.21 -32.19 -25.49
C ASN A 432 14.40 -33.68 -25.78
N LEU A 433 14.09 -34.54 -24.82
CA LEU A 433 14.13 -36.00 -25.00
C LEU A 433 12.90 -36.43 -25.78
N THR A 434 13.09 -37.08 -26.93
CA THR A 434 12.01 -37.38 -27.89
C THR A 434 11.63 -38.85 -27.99
N SER A 435 12.30 -39.76 -27.27
CA SER A 435 11.94 -41.17 -27.25
C SER A 435 12.30 -41.86 -25.93
N GLU A 436 11.68 -43.02 -25.67
CA GLU A 436 11.97 -43.86 -24.49
C GLU A 436 13.46 -44.22 -24.41
N GLN A 437 14.10 -44.59 -25.54
CA GLN A 437 15.53 -44.96 -25.54
C GLN A 437 16.42 -43.78 -25.16
N GLN A 438 16.06 -42.56 -25.57
CA GLN A 438 16.79 -41.36 -25.16
C GLN A 438 16.62 -41.08 -23.67
N VAL A 439 15.40 -41.27 -23.14
CA VAL A 439 15.13 -41.10 -21.71
C VAL A 439 15.93 -42.09 -20.86
N GLU A 440 15.95 -43.38 -21.22
CA GLU A 440 16.72 -44.37 -20.46
C GLU A 440 18.22 -44.07 -20.44
N LYS A 441 18.78 -43.73 -21.61
CA LYS A 441 20.20 -43.38 -21.75
C LYS A 441 20.54 -42.13 -20.93
N CYS A 442 19.78 -41.05 -21.12
CA CYS A 442 20.04 -39.80 -20.42
C CYS A 442 19.78 -39.91 -18.91
N PHE A 443 18.92 -40.81 -18.45
CA PHE A 443 18.71 -41.07 -17.02
C PHE A 443 19.99 -41.58 -16.37
N LEU A 444 20.64 -42.57 -16.99
CA LEU A 444 21.88 -43.15 -16.47
C LEU A 444 23.00 -42.12 -16.47
N GLU A 445 23.14 -41.34 -17.54
CA GLU A 445 24.11 -40.25 -17.65
C GLU A 445 23.88 -39.18 -16.57
N LEU A 446 22.64 -38.77 -16.37
CA LEU A 446 22.27 -37.73 -15.42
C LEU A 446 22.52 -38.17 -13.96
N VAL A 447 22.20 -39.42 -13.62
CA VAL A 447 22.48 -39.99 -12.29
C VAL A 447 23.97 -40.17 -12.04
N ASP A 448 24.74 -40.63 -13.04
CA ASP A 448 26.19 -40.77 -12.93
C ASP A 448 26.86 -39.41 -12.73
N LEU A 449 26.43 -38.39 -13.50
CA LEU A 449 26.89 -37.02 -13.34
C LEU A 449 26.60 -36.48 -11.94
N ALA A 450 25.39 -36.70 -11.42
CA ALA A 450 25.01 -36.27 -10.08
C ALA A 450 25.88 -36.93 -8.99
N LYS A 451 26.18 -38.23 -9.12
CA LYS A 451 27.02 -38.98 -8.17
C LYS A 451 28.48 -38.50 -8.14
N ARG A 452 28.99 -37.92 -9.23
CA ARG A 452 30.35 -37.35 -9.27
C ARG A 452 30.48 -36.06 -8.45
N HIS A 453 29.38 -35.32 -8.30
CA HIS A 453 29.38 -34.02 -7.63
C HIS A 453 28.73 -34.06 -6.24
N LEU A 454 27.94 -35.09 -5.92
CA LEU A 454 27.15 -35.16 -4.68
C LEU A 454 27.15 -36.57 -4.06
N PRO A 455 27.07 -36.69 -2.72
CA PRO A 455 26.91 -37.98 -2.05
C PRO A 455 25.64 -38.71 -2.50
N PRO A 456 25.67 -40.04 -2.72
CA PRO A 456 24.48 -40.81 -3.14
C PRO A 456 23.29 -40.68 -2.19
N SER A 457 23.53 -40.45 -0.90
CA SER A 457 22.49 -40.25 0.12
C SER A 457 21.68 -38.97 -0.04
N LYS A 458 22.09 -38.05 -0.93
CA LYS A 458 21.41 -36.78 -1.22
C LYS A 458 20.59 -36.80 -2.51
N ILE A 459 20.69 -37.85 -3.32
CA ILE A 459 19.95 -38.03 -4.57
C ILE A 459 18.67 -38.83 -4.27
N GLU A 460 17.51 -38.20 -4.37
CA GLU A 460 16.22 -38.87 -4.13
C GLU A 460 15.72 -39.63 -5.36
N GLY A 461 16.10 -39.18 -6.56
CA GLY A 461 15.74 -39.76 -7.85
C GLY A 461 15.83 -38.76 -8.99
N VAL A 462 15.08 -39.00 -10.06
CA VAL A 462 14.95 -38.10 -11.23
C VAL A 462 13.48 -37.70 -11.38
N ILE A 463 13.24 -36.45 -11.73
CA ILE A 463 11.92 -35.92 -12.07
C ILE A 463 11.82 -35.86 -13.60
N VAL A 464 10.75 -36.43 -14.14
CA VAL A 464 10.39 -36.34 -15.57
C VAL A 464 9.23 -35.36 -15.73
N GLN A 465 9.35 -34.42 -16.67
CA GLN A 465 8.37 -33.35 -16.92
C GLN A 465 8.17 -33.11 -18.42
N PRO A 466 7.02 -32.57 -18.86
CA PRO A 466 6.85 -32.14 -20.25
C PRO A 466 7.69 -30.90 -20.56
N VAL A 467 8.20 -30.79 -21.79
CA VAL A 467 8.81 -29.54 -22.27
C VAL A 467 7.71 -28.51 -22.55
N LEU A 468 7.84 -27.32 -21.97
CA LEU A 468 6.91 -26.21 -22.20
C LEU A 468 7.55 -25.17 -23.11
N SER A 469 6.85 -24.80 -24.18
CA SER A 469 7.30 -23.82 -25.17
C SER A 469 6.27 -22.72 -25.38
N GLY A 470 6.73 -21.58 -25.94
CA GLY A 470 5.85 -20.46 -26.32
C GLY A 470 5.37 -19.56 -25.18
N GLY A 471 5.72 -19.84 -23.92
CA GLY A 471 5.31 -19.05 -22.74
C GLY A 471 6.36 -18.09 -22.18
N TYR A 472 6.10 -17.58 -20.97
CA TYR A 472 7.06 -16.85 -20.13
C TYR A 472 7.28 -17.60 -18.82
N GLU A 473 8.52 -17.59 -18.35
CA GLU A 473 8.87 -18.03 -17.00
C GLU A 473 8.84 -16.83 -16.05
N LEU A 474 7.93 -16.91 -15.09
CA LEU A 474 7.76 -15.92 -14.04
C LEU A 474 8.27 -16.50 -12.71
N ILE A 475 8.55 -15.62 -11.76
CA ILE A 475 8.86 -16.02 -10.38
C ILE A 475 7.78 -15.48 -9.46
N VAL A 476 7.38 -16.32 -8.50
CA VAL A 476 6.56 -15.90 -7.36
C VAL A 476 7.22 -16.43 -6.11
N LYS A 477 7.69 -15.52 -5.26
CA LYS A 477 8.41 -15.87 -4.04
C LYS A 477 7.81 -15.14 -2.85
N SER A 478 7.78 -15.77 -1.70
CA SER A 478 7.56 -15.11 -0.42
C SER A 478 8.78 -15.30 0.46
N LYS A 479 9.15 -14.24 1.16
CA LYS A 479 10.22 -14.25 2.17
C LYS A 479 9.77 -13.45 3.38
N ARG A 480 10.04 -13.97 4.57
CA ARG A 480 9.78 -13.26 5.83
C ARG A 480 10.97 -12.35 6.16
N ASP A 481 10.73 -11.06 6.05
CA ASP A 481 11.63 -10.01 6.51
C ASP A 481 11.55 -9.84 8.04
N PRO A 482 12.68 -9.62 8.74
CA PRO A 482 12.68 -9.44 10.19
C PRO A 482 11.92 -8.19 10.67
N GLN A 483 11.86 -7.14 9.87
CA GLN A 483 11.28 -5.84 10.20
C GLN A 483 9.87 -5.69 9.61
N PHE A 484 9.69 -6.07 8.35
CA PHE A 484 8.44 -5.87 7.60
C PHE A 484 7.50 -7.07 7.59
N GLY A 485 7.94 -8.23 8.10
CA GLY A 485 7.16 -9.46 8.08
C GLY A 485 7.17 -10.13 6.71
N SER A 486 6.11 -10.85 6.36
CA SER A 486 6.03 -11.57 5.10
C SER A 486 5.88 -10.62 3.91
N LEU A 487 6.69 -10.86 2.89
CA LEU A 487 6.69 -10.14 1.62
C LEU A 487 6.42 -11.13 0.50
N ILE A 488 5.83 -10.67 -0.60
CA ILE A 488 5.70 -11.39 -1.86
C ILE A 488 6.51 -10.64 -2.92
N PHE A 489 7.23 -11.39 -3.74
CA PHE A 489 8.05 -10.93 -4.86
C PHE A 489 7.51 -11.55 -6.14
N PHE A 490 7.37 -10.74 -7.19
CA PHE A 490 6.91 -11.16 -8.51
C PHE A 490 7.81 -10.56 -9.58
N GLY A 491 8.18 -11.32 -10.60
CA GLY A 491 9.04 -10.84 -11.69
C GLY A 491 9.30 -11.89 -12.76
N ILE A 492 10.27 -11.63 -13.64
CA ILE A 492 10.71 -12.58 -14.67
C ILE A 492 11.74 -13.55 -14.10
N GLY A 493 11.54 -14.85 -14.35
CA GLY A 493 12.52 -15.89 -14.05
C GLY A 493 13.35 -16.20 -15.28
N LYS A 494 14.63 -15.81 -15.29
CA LYS A 494 15.64 -16.44 -16.15
C LYS A 494 16.74 -17.01 -15.26
N ALA A 495 17.16 -18.24 -15.53
CA ALA A 495 18.33 -18.83 -14.88
C ALA A 495 19.55 -17.90 -15.07
N GLY A 496 20.27 -17.63 -13.99
CA GLY A 496 21.51 -16.84 -14.03
C GLY A 496 21.39 -15.31 -14.04
N VAL A 497 20.18 -14.73 -14.02
CA VAL A 497 20.01 -13.27 -13.91
C VAL A 497 19.84 -12.87 -12.45
N GLU A 498 20.64 -11.90 -11.99
CA GLU A 498 20.50 -11.31 -10.66
C GLU A 498 19.03 -10.95 -10.39
N LEU A 499 18.50 -11.48 -9.29
CA LEU A 499 17.09 -11.45 -8.86
C LEU A 499 16.44 -10.05 -8.75
N TYR A 500 17.12 -8.97 -9.10
CA TYR A 500 16.81 -7.62 -8.64
C TYR A 500 16.56 -6.59 -9.75
N ASN A 501 16.66 -6.95 -11.04
CA ASN A 501 16.51 -6.00 -12.14
C ASN A 501 15.08 -5.84 -12.68
N ASP A 502 14.18 -6.78 -12.38
CA ASP A 502 12.76 -6.70 -12.76
C ASP A 502 11.85 -7.48 -11.80
N VAL A 503 11.71 -6.96 -10.58
CA VAL A 503 10.85 -7.54 -9.53
C VAL A 503 9.97 -6.45 -8.94
N ALA A 504 8.76 -6.81 -8.55
CA ALA A 504 7.88 -6.01 -7.72
C ALA A 504 7.74 -6.64 -6.34
N VAL A 505 7.47 -5.82 -5.33
CA VAL A 505 7.26 -6.26 -3.93
C VAL A 505 5.83 -5.95 -3.53
N GLY A 506 5.16 -6.92 -2.90
CA GLY A 506 3.80 -6.80 -2.41
C GLY A 506 3.69 -7.30 -0.98
N PHE A 507 2.79 -6.70 -0.22
CA PHE A 507 2.48 -7.12 1.15
C PHE A 507 1.24 -8.02 1.15
N PRO A 508 1.33 -9.28 1.60
CA PRO A 508 0.16 -10.10 1.83
C PRO A 508 -0.71 -9.51 2.95
N PRO A 509 -2.05 -9.67 2.88
CA PRO A 509 -2.78 -10.34 1.80
C PRO A 509 -2.90 -9.49 0.52
N LEU A 510 -3.02 -10.14 -0.64
CA LEU A 510 -3.27 -9.51 -1.94
C LEU A 510 -4.71 -9.81 -2.40
N ASN A 511 -5.38 -8.81 -2.98
CA ASN A 511 -6.56 -9.02 -3.83
C ASN A 511 -6.17 -8.82 -5.31
N GLN A 512 -7.15 -8.93 -6.21
CA GLN A 512 -6.90 -8.83 -7.65
C GLN A 512 -6.30 -7.47 -8.05
N THR A 513 -6.80 -6.37 -7.50
CA THR A 513 -6.26 -5.02 -7.75
C THR A 513 -4.80 -4.89 -7.30
N LEU A 514 -4.48 -5.35 -6.08
CA LEU A 514 -3.11 -5.31 -5.55
C LEU A 514 -2.16 -6.20 -6.38
N ALA A 515 -2.60 -7.39 -6.78
CA ALA A 515 -1.83 -8.28 -7.64
C ALA A 515 -1.57 -7.64 -9.01
N ARG A 516 -2.60 -7.03 -9.62
CA ARG A 516 -2.47 -6.31 -10.88
C ARG A 516 -1.47 -5.17 -10.79
N ARG A 517 -1.56 -4.35 -9.74
CA ARG A 517 -0.64 -3.23 -9.49
C ARG A 517 0.80 -3.70 -9.33
N MET A 518 1.00 -4.81 -8.63
CA MET A 518 2.31 -5.44 -8.49
C MET A 518 2.86 -5.92 -9.84
N ILE A 519 2.02 -6.50 -10.70
CA ILE A 519 2.44 -6.91 -12.05
C ILE A 519 2.79 -5.68 -12.90
N GLU A 520 1.97 -4.63 -12.91
CA GLU A 520 2.17 -3.38 -13.68
C GLU A 520 3.51 -2.68 -13.40
N GLN A 521 4.12 -2.92 -12.23
CA GLN A 521 5.42 -2.38 -11.85
C GLN A 521 6.62 -3.09 -12.51
N THR A 522 6.39 -4.25 -13.14
CA THR A 522 7.44 -5.05 -13.78
C THR A 522 7.53 -4.77 -15.28
N LYS A 523 8.73 -4.90 -15.85
CA LYS A 523 8.95 -4.99 -17.31
C LYS A 523 8.27 -6.23 -17.88
N ALA A 524 8.10 -7.29 -17.09
CA ALA A 524 7.26 -8.45 -17.42
C ALA A 524 5.88 -8.03 -17.95
N TYR A 525 5.25 -7.04 -17.33
CA TYR A 525 3.96 -6.52 -17.78
C TYR A 525 4.00 -6.01 -19.22
N LYS A 526 5.00 -5.20 -19.57
CA LYS A 526 5.17 -4.67 -20.94
C LYS A 526 5.39 -5.79 -21.95
N SER A 527 6.25 -6.75 -21.63
CA SER A 527 6.52 -7.89 -22.52
C SER A 527 5.31 -8.81 -22.68
N LEU A 528 4.58 -9.08 -21.60
CA LEU A 528 3.32 -9.85 -21.63
C LEU A 528 2.28 -9.13 -22.50
N TRP A 529 2.20 -7.80 -22.39
CA TRP A 529 1.32 -6.95 -23.19
C TRP A 529 1.63 -7.03 -24.68
N GLU A 530 2.90 -6.88 -25.07
CA GLU A 530 3.34 -6.96 -26.47
C GLU A 530 3.06 -8.32 -27.10
N LYS A 531 3.32 -9.43 -26.39
CA LYS A 531 3.21 -10.78 -26.95
C LYS A 531 1.77 -11.30 -27.03
N PHE A 532 0.91 -10.93 -26.08
CA PHE A 532 -0.45 -11.47 -25.97
C PHE A 532 -1.55 -10.43 -26.26
N GLY A 533 -1.19 -9.26 -26.79
CA GLY A 533 -1.96 -8.03 -26.92
C GLY A 533 -3.32 -8.05 -27.66
N GLY A 534 -3.88 -9.21 -27.98
CA GLY A 534 -5.22 -9.36 -28.58
C GLY A 534 -6.34 -9.77 -27.60
N ASN A 535 -6.03 -10.29 -26.41
CA ASN A 535 -7.03 -10.85 -25.47
C ASN A 535 -6.83 -10.33 -24.02
N GLN A 536 -6.76 -8.99 -23.91
CA GLN A 536 -6.25 -8.22 -22.75
C GLN A 536 -6.78 -8.65 -21.37
N SER A 537 -8.08 -8.94 -21.24
CA SER A 537 -8.68 -9.13 -19.91
C SER A 537 -8.53 -10.55 -19.35
N MET A 538 -8.47 -11.57 -20.21
CA MET A 538 -8.48 -12.97 -19.75
C MET A 538 -7.07 -13.46 -19.40
N SER A 539 -6.03 -13.05 -20.13
CA SER A 539 -4.65 -13.49 -19.90
C SER A 539 -4.09 -13.00 -18.56
N MET A 540 -4.29 -11.71 -18.23
CA MET A 540 -3.78 -11.10 -17.00
C MET A 540 -4.47 -11.64 -15.75
N ARG A 541 -5.77 -11.89 -15.85
CA ARG A 541 -6.59 -12.42 -14.75
C ARG A 541 -6.03 -13.73 -14.18
N HIS A 542 -5.47 -14.61 -14.99
CA HIS A 542 -4.88 -15.87 -14.50
C HIS A 542 -3.62 -15.64 -13.64
N ILE A 543 -2.81 -14.63 -13.99
CA ILE A 543 -1.62 -14.26 -13.20
C ILE A 543 -2.07 -13.64 -11.88
N GLU A 544 -3.02 -12.71 -11.94
CA GLU A 544 -3.61 -12.06 -10.76
C GLU A 544 -4.23 -13.09 -9.79
N GLU A 545 -5.06 -14.01 -10.29
CA GLU A 545 -5.68 -15.07 -9.49
C GLU A 545 -4.64 -15.99 -8.85
N THR A 546 -3.55 -16.30 -9.56
CA THR A 546 -2.46 -17.14 -9.02
C THR A 546 -1.71 -16.42 -7.91
N LEU A 547 -1.42 -15.12 -8.07
CA LEU A 547 -0.81 -14.30 -7.02
C LEU A 547 -1.70 -14.18 -5.78
N VAL A 548 -3.02 -14.00 -5.95
CA VAL A 548 -3.98 -13.95 -4.84
C VAL A 548 -4.01 -15.29 -4.09
N LYS A 549 -4.08 -16.42 -4.81
CA LYS A 549 -4.01 -17.77 -4.20
C LYS A 549 -2.72 -17.99 -3.43
N PHE A 550 -1.58 -17.61 -4.02
CA PHE A 550 -0.28 -17.70 -3.35
C PHE A 550 -0.22 -16.79 -2.11
N SER A 551 -0.80 -15.60 -2.18
CA SER A 551 -0.91 -14.69 -1.05
C SER A 551 -1.72 -15.26 0.10
N HIS A 552 -2.83 -15.95 -0.18
CA HIS A 552 -3.59 -16.64 0.84
C HIS A 552 -2.81 -17.79 1.50
N LEU A 553 -2.02 -18.53 0.73
CA LEU A 553 -1.13 -19.57 1.27
C LEU A 553 -0.15 -18.99 2.28
N VAL A 554 0.53 -17.90 1.92
CA VAL A 554 1.47 -17.21 2.82
C VAL A 554 0.75 -16.62 4.05
N THR A 555 -0.44 -16.06 3.85
CA THR A 555 -1.27 -15.44 4.91
C THR A 555 -1.68 -16.45 5.97
N ASP A 556 -2.03 -17.68 5.58
CA ASP A 556 -2.57 -18.69 6.48
C ASP A 556 -1.52 -19.38 7.36
N PHE A 557 -0.24 -19.37 6.96
CA PHE A 557 0.82 -20.13 7.64
C PHE A 557 1.99 -19.24 8.11
N PRO A 558 1.91 -18.67 9.33
CA PRO A 558 3.01 -17.91 9.95
C PRO A 558 4.32 -18.70 10.13
N GLN A 559 4.24 -20.03 10.04
CA GLN A 559 5.37 -20.95 10.11
C GLN A 559 6.24 -20.92 8.85
N ILE A 560 5.70 -20.47 7.70
CA ILE A 560 6.48 -20.37 6.47
C ILE A 560 7.40 -19.14 6.57
N VAL A 561 8.71 -19.35 6.41
CA VAL A 561 9.71 -18.27 6.33
C VAL A 561 10.04 -17.92 4.89
N GLU A 562 9.95 -18.91 4.01
CA GLU A 562 10.19 -18.75 2.58
C GLU A 562 9.29 -19.71 1.81
N ALA A 563 8.69 -19.22 0.72
CA ALA A 563 8.01 -20.05 -0.26
C ALA A 563 8.42 -19.57 -1.65
N ASP A 564 9.03 -20.43 -2.45
CA ASP A 564 9.60 -20.08 -3.75
C ASP A 564 8.96 -20.94 -4.84
N VAL A 565 8.17 -20.33 -5.71
CA VAL A 565 7.52 -20.95 -6.85
C VAL A 565 8.22 -20.46 -8.12
N SER A 566 9.33 -21.12 -8.44
CA SER A 566 10.19 -20.75 -9.55
C SER A 566 10.72 -21.99 -10.30
N PRO A 567 10.52 -22.08 -11.63
CA PRO A 567 9.72 -21.18 -12.47
C PRO A 567 8.21 -21.42 -12.35
N LEU A 568 7.44 -20.34 -12.51
CA LEU A 568 5.99 -20.32 -12.71
C LEU A 568 5.70 -19.98 -14.17
N PHE A 569 5.31 -20.99 -14.95
CA PHE A 569 5.18 -20.87 -16.40
C PHE A 569 3.80 -20.34 -16.82
N PHE A 570 3.80 -19.34 -17.71
CA PHE A 570 2.59 -18.77 -18.30
C PHE A 570 2.57 -18.96 -19.82
N ASN A 571 1.52 -19.59 -20.35
CA ASN A 571 1.38 -19.82 -21.80
C ASN A 571 0.32 -18.95 -22.49
N GLY A 572 -0.15 -17.87 -21.84
CA GLY A 572 -1.25 -17.03 -22.33
C GLY A 572 -2.64 -17.47 -21.86
N LYS A 573 -2.81 -18.72 -21.41
CA LYS A 573 -4.12 -19.26 -20.96
C LYS A 573 -4.09 -19.80 -19.53
N LYS A 574 -2.98 -20.37 -19.09
CA LYS A 574 -2.86 -20.97 -17.75
C LYS A 574 -1.49 -20.71 -17.14
N MET A 575 -1.50 -20.62 -15.81
CA MET A 575 -0.30 -20.58 -14.97
C MET A 575 -0.02 -21.98 -14.46
N VAL A 576 1.22 -22.45 -14.56
CA VAL A 576 1.62 -23.76 -14.02
C VAL A 576 2.94 -23.64 -13.28
N ALA A 577 2.94 -24.01 -11.99
CA ALA A 577 4.16 -24.07 -11.19
C ALA A 577 4.96 -25.32 -11.56
N LEU A 578 6.21 -25.11 -11.97
CA LEU A 578 7.11 -26.20 -12.38
C LEU A 578 7.88 -26.76 -11.19
N ASN A 579 8.11 -25.92 -10.18
CA ASN A 579 8.79 -26.28 -8.95
C ASN A 579 8.28 -25.41 -7.80
N ALA A 580 8.42 -25.92 -6.59
CA ALA A 580 8.06 -25.24 -5.36
C ALA A 580 9.02 -25.63 -4.23
N ASN A 581 9.51 -24.64 -3.51
CA ASN A 581 10.30 -24.83 -2.29
C ASN A 581 9.63 -24.10 -1.13
N ILE A 582 9.43 -24.76 0.00
CA ILE A 582 8.82 -24.15 1.20
C ILE A 582 9.72 -24.43 2.40
N VAL A 583 10.16 -23.36 3.06
CA VAL A 583 11.01 -23.38 4.24
C VAL A 583 10.21 -22.94 5.47
N LEU A 584 10.37 -23.66 6.56
CA LEU A 584 9.64 -23.52 7.81
C LEU A 584 10.50 -22.94 8.94
N ASP A 585 9.86 -22.22 9.85
CA ASP A 585 10.42 -21.76 11.11
C ASP A 585 10.27 -22.83 12.21
N LEU A 586 11.36 -23.54 12.53
CA LEU A 586 11.34 -24.56 13.58
C LEU A 586 11.02 -23.99 14.98
N LYS A 587 11.23 -22.69 15.22
CA LYS A 587 11.06 -22.08 16.55
C LYS A 587 9.61 -21.69 16.86
N LYS A 588 8.75 -21.51 15.85
CA LYS A 588 7.39 -20.94 16.02
C LYS A 588 6.27 -21.95 16.30
N VAL A 589 6.57 -23.25 16.38
CA VAL A 589 5.54 -24.31 16.46
C VAL A 589 5.26 -24.89 17.86
N PRO A 590 6.11 -24.75 18.90
CA PRO A 590 5.72 -25.18 20.26
C PRO A 590 4.76 -24.22 21.00
N LYS A 591 4.54 -22.98 20.53
CA LYS A 591 3.70 -21.96 21.21
C LYS A 591 2.48 -21.62 20.34
N LYS A 592 1.34 -21.26 20.95
CA LYS A 592 0.17 -20.67 20.25
C LYS A 592 0.68 -19.52 19.37
N THR A 593 0.82 -19.75 18.07
CA THR A 593 1.32 -18.73 17.14
C THR A 593 0.23 -17.68 16.99
N GLN A 594 0.55 -16.41 17.24
CA GLN A 594 -0.42 -15.33 17.06
C GLN A 594 -0.87 -15.32 15.58
N PRO A 595 -2.18 -15.43 15.30
CA PRO A 595 -2.67 -15.35 13.93
C PRO A 595 -2.21 -14.07 13.26
N TYR A 596 -1.72 -14.17 12.02
CA TYR A 596 -1.29 -13.03 11.21
C TYR A 596 -0.18 -12.14 11.80
N GLY A 597 0.50 -12.58 12.87
CA GLY A 597 1.60 -11.81 13.48
C GLY A 597 2.82 -11.64 12.56
N HIS A 598 2.90 -12.42 11.47
CA HIS A 598 3.90 -12.27 10.42
C HIS A 598 3.52 -11.26 9.34
N LEU A 599 2.32 -10.67 9.38
CA LEU A 599 1.84 -9.71 8.39
C LEU A 599 1.94 -8.27 8.89
N ILE A 600 2.21 -7.34 7.96
CA ILE A 600 2.20 -5.90 8.24
C ILE A 600 0.76 -5.34 8.29
N ILE A 601 -0.14 -5.92 7.50
CA ILE A 601 -1.56 -5.58 7.42
C ILE A 601 -2.36 -6.86 7.64
N ARG A 602 -3.34 -6.78 8.53
CA ARG A 602 -4.26 -7.89 8.78
C ARG A 602 -5.31 -7.97 7.66
N PRO A 603 -5.66 -9.19 7.18
CA PRO A 603 -6.77 -9.36 6.24
C PRO A 603 -8.11 -8.91 6.85
N TYR A 604 -9.07 -8.57 5.98
CA TYR A 604 -10.43 -8.27 6.40
C TYR A 604 -11.03 -9.49 7.13
N PRO A 605 -11.50 -9.34 8.38
CA PRO A 605 -11.81 -10.46 9.25
C PRO A 605 -13.20 -11.05 8.99
N THR A 606 -13.37 -11.68 7.81
CA THR A 606 -14.62 -12.27 7.33
C THR A 606 -15.26 -13.24 8.32
N ARG A 607 -14.47 -13.85 9.21
CA ARG A 607 -14.97 -14.71 10.32
C ARG A 607 -15.96 -14.02 11.28
N TYR A 608 -15.99 -12.70 11.33
CA TYR A 608 -16.93 -11.93 12.15
C TYR A 608 -18.19 -11.52 11.38
N THR A 609 -18.30 -11.90 10.11
CA THR A 609 -19.53 -11.75 9.34
C THR A 609 -20.53 -12.83 9.74
N SER A 610 -21.75 -12.42 10.10
CA SER A 610 -22.82 -13.33 10.50
C SER A 610 -24.19 -12.80 10.07
N ARG A 611 -25.09 -13.71 9.69
CA ARG A 611 -26.49 -13.40 9.44
C ARG A 611 -27.27 -13.61 10.72
N LEU A 612 -28.05 -12.62 11.12
CA LEU A 612 -28.79 -12.60 12.38
C LEU A 612 -30.22 -12.15 12.14
N LEU A 613 -31.12 -12.55 13.05
CA LEU A 613 -32.52 -12.10 13.06
C LEU A 613 -32.72 -11.11 14.20
N LEU A 614 -33.34 -9.97 13.91
CA LEU A 614 -33.83 -9.05 14.94
C LEU A 614 -34.99 -9.70 15.73
N ARG A 615 -35.33 -9.14 16.89
CA ARG A 615 -36.50 -9.61 17.67
C ARG A 615 -37.81 -9.53 16.89
N THR A 616 -37.86 -8.64 15.90
CA THR A 616 -38.98 -8.42 14.97
C THR A 616 -39.04 -9.45 13.83
N GLY A 617 -38.06 -10.34 13.71
CA GLY A 617 -37.96 -11.35 12.65
C GLY A 617 -37.27 -10.87 11.36
N GLU A 618 -36.83 -9.62 11.31
CA GLU A 618 -36.10 -9.05 10.17
C GLU A 618 -34.66 -9.59 10.11
N GLU A 619 -34.22 -10.03 8.94
CA GLU A 619 -32.85 -10.51 8.70
C GLU A 619 -31.89 -9.34 8.49
N ILE A 620 -30.73 -9.44 9.15
CA ILE A 620 -29.64 -8.49 9.06
C ILE A 620 -28.31 -9.23 8.88
N VAL A 621 -27.33 -8.55 8.30
CA VAL A 621 -25.94 -9.02 8.21
C VAL A 621 -25.10 -8.15 9.13
N LEU A 622 -24.51 -8.76 10.15
CA LEU A 622 -23.49 -8.11 10.97
C LEU A 622 -22.13 -8.41 10.35
N ARG A 623 -21.33 -7.39 10.04
CA ARG A 623 -20.00 -7.55 9.43
C ARG A 623 -19.03 -6.45 9.87
N PRO A 624 -17.70 -6.67 9.81
CA PRO A 624 -16.74 -5.59 9.95
C PRO A 624 -16.93 -4.51 8.88
N ILE A 625 -16.69 -3.24 9.24
CA ILE A 625 -16.76 -2.09 8.32
C ILE A 625 -15.67 -2.19 7.26
N ARG A 626 -15.91 -1.58 6.10
CA ARG A 626 -14.99 -1.46 4.97
C ARG A 626 -14.80 0.01 4.61
N PRO A 627 -13.67 0.41 4.01
CA PRO A 627 -13.47 1.77 3.49
C PRO A 627 -14.63 2.25 2.60
N GLU A 628 -15.18 1.38 1.76
CA GLU A 628 -16.30 1.69 0.84
C GLU A 628 -17.65 1.96 1.53
N ASP A 629 -17.80 1.66 2.83
CA ASP A 629 -19.06 1.84 3.57
C ASP A 629 -19.35 3.32 3.89
N GLU A 630 -18.45 4.24 3.56
CA GLU A 630 -18.59 5.67 3.88
C GLU A 630 -19.94 6.28 3.49
N PRO A 631 -20.49 6.05 2.26
CA PRO A 631 -21.80 6.59 1.91
C PRO A 631 -22.94 5.98 2.72
N LEU A 632 -22.87 4.67 3.00
CA LEU A 632 -23.89 3.99 3.82
C LEU A 632 -23.82 4.43 5.28
N LEU A 633 -22.62 4.76 5.75
CA LEU A 633 -22.42 5.31 7.07
C LEU A 633 -23.02 6.72 7.16
N PHE A 634 -22.79 7.58 6.17
CA PHE A 634 -23.45 8.89 6.07
C PHE A 634 -24.98 8.75 6.18
N GLU A 635 -25.59 7.83 5.42
CA GLU A 635 -27.03 7.55 5.49
C GLU A 635 -27.50 7.10 6.88
N LEU A 636 -26.71 6.27 7.59
CA LEU A 636 -27.00 5.89 8.97
C LEU A 636 -26.99 7.12 9.88
N PHE A 637 -26.01 8.00 9.75
CA PHE A 637 -25.88 9.21 10.56
C PHE A 637 -27.05 10.18 10.36
N GLU A 638 -27.57 10.29 9.14
CA GLU A 638 -28.78 11.08 8.83
C GLU A 638 -30.04 10.57 9.55
N THR A 639 -30.04 9.33 10.05
CA THR A 639 -31.15 8.79 10.85
C THR A 639 -31.12 9.20 12.33
N PHE A 640 -30.06 9.87 12.80
CA PHE A 640 -29.89 10.17 14.22
C PHE A 640 -30.60 11.47 14.62
N SER A 641 -31.49 11.40 15.60
CA SER A 641 -32.00 12.57 16.29
C SER A 641 -30.91 13.30 17.09
N PRO A 642 -31.09 14.59 17.43
CA PRO A 642 -30.17 15.31 18.33
C PRO A 642 -29.92 14.58 19.65
N GLN A 643 -30.92 13.86 20.16
CA GLN A 643 -30.79 13.03 21.36
C GLN A 643 -29.83 11.87 21.13
N THR A 644 -29.96 11.12 20.03
CA THR A 644 -29.03 10.03 19.69
C THR A 644 -27.60 10.53 19.51
N VAL A 645 -27.42 11.66 18.82
CA VAL A 645 -26.09 12.29 18.65
C VAL A 645 -25.49 12.67 20.01
N GLN A 646 -26.27 13.34 20.86
CA GLN A 646 -25.81 13.74 22.20
C GLN A 646 -25.42 12.52 23.05
N LEU A 647 -26.30 11.50 23.11
CA LEU A 647 -26.07 10.29 23.90
C LEU A 647 -24.84 9.49 23.45
N ARG A 648 -24.47 9.58 22.16
CA ARG A 648 -23.34 8.84 21.59
C ARG A 648 -22.04 9.62 21.60
N PHE A 649 -22.08 10.91 21.27
CA PHE A 649 -20.88 11.71 21.00
C PHE A 649 -20.60 12.75 22.09
N PHE A 650 -21.45 12.81 23.13
CA PHE A 650 -21.32 13.72 24.29
C PHE A 650 -21.42 15.21 23.92
N GLN A 651 -21.64 15.50 22.64
CA GLN A 651 -21.76 16.83 22.07
C GLN A 651 -22.59 16.77 20.78
N LEU A 652 -23.12 17.92 20.35
CA LEU A 652 -23.71 18.06 19.03
C LEU A 652 -22.60 17.99 17.98
N VAL A 653 -22.53 16.89 17.22
CA VAL A 653 -21.63 16.81 16.07
C VAL A 653 -22.25 17.61 14.94
N LYS A 654 -21.64 18.75 14.59
CA LYS A 654 -22.19 19.70 13.60
C LYS A 654 -21.88 19.35 12.15
N ASP A 655 -20.93 18.46 11.88
CA ASP A 655 -20.48 18.16 10.52
C ASP A 655 -19.96 16.72 10.37
N MET A 656 -20.63 15.93 9.53
CA MET A 656 -20.22 14.59 9.08
C MET A 656 -19.57 14.67 7.70
N SER A 657 -18.50 15.47 7.60
CA SER A 657 -17.74 15.59 6.36
C SER A 657 -17.13 14.25 5.92
N HIS A 658 -16.84 14.14 4.62
CA HIS A 658 -16.10 13.02 4.00
C HIS A 658 -14.86 12.62 4.83
N HIS A 659 -14.08 13.61 5.28
CA HIS A 659 -12.91 13.41 6.13
C HIS A 659 -13.24 12.65 7.43
N THR A 660 -14.34 13.00 8.09
CA THR A 660 -14.75 12.36 9.34
C THR A 660 -15.18 10.92 9.09
N LEU A 661 -16.01 10.67 8.08
CA LEU A 661 -16.54 9.34 7.78
C LEU A 661 -15.47 8.38 7.26
N ALA A 662 -14.55 8.84 6.41
CA ALA A 662 -13.42 8.04 5.94
C ALA A 662 -12.58 7.49 7.11
N ARG A 663 -12.43 8.25 8.21
CA ARG A 663 -11.74 7.80 9.43
C ARG A 663 -12.50 6.74 10.22
N TYR A 664 -13.84 6.67 10.10
CA TYR A 664 -14.63 5.60 10.71
C TYR A 664 -14.57 4.30 9.92
N CYS A 665 -14.40 4.40 8.60
CA CYS A 665 -14.39 3.26 7.67
C CYS A 665 -13.00 2.65 7.46
N ASN A 666 -11.95 3.47 7.34
CA ASN A 666 -10.58 3.00 7.09
C ASN A 666 -9.86 2.69 8.42
N ILE A 667 -10.23 1.57 9.04
CA ILE A 667 -9.69 1.10 10.32
C ILE A 667 -8.57 0.08 10.14
N ASP A 668 -7.70 -0.02 11.14
CA ASP A 668 -6.75 -1.13 11.28
C ASP A 668 -7.35 -2.18 12.24
N TYR A 669 -7.68 -3.36 11.71
CA TYR A 669 -8.28 -4.46 12.46
C TYR A 669 -7.43 -5.00 13.63
N ASP A 670 -6.17 -4.61 13.76
CA ASP A 670 -5.35 -4.93 14.93
C ASP A 670 -5.50 -3.94 16.09
N ARG A 671 -5.86 -2.67 15.81
CA ARG A 671 -6.06 -1.63 16.84
C ARG A 671 -7.52 -1.29 17.06
N GLU A 672 -8.34 -1.42 16.04
CA GLU A 672 -9.75 -1.03 16.07
C GLU A 672 -10.60 -2.09 15.38
N MET A 673 -11.78 -2.36 15.91
CA MET A 673 -12.79 -3.17 15.24
C MET A 673 -14.09 -2.40 15.21
N THR A 674 -14.60 -2.09 14.02
CA THR A 674 -15.94 -1.54 13.84
C THR A 674 -16.80 -2.60 13.15
N LEU A 675 -17.89 -2.98 13.79
CA LEU A 675 -18.96 -3.79 13.21
C LEU A 675 -20.09 -2.88 12.74
N VAL A 676 -20.65 -3.19 11.59
CA VAL A 676 -21.84 -2.55 11.03
C VAL A 676 -22.94 -3.59 10.84
N ALA A 677 -24.17 -3.20 11.20
CA ALA A 677 -25.37 -3.98 10.94
C ALA A 677 -25.99 -3.50 9.63
N GLU A 678 -25.99 -4.37 8.64
CA GLU A 678 -26.51 -4.13 7.29
C GLU A 678 -27.87 -4.79 7.13
N LYS A 679 -28.82 -4.08 6.51
CA LYS A 679 -30.12 -4.58 6.12
C LYS A 679 -30.34 -4.32 4.62
N SER A 680 -30.94 -5.30 3.94
CA SER A 680 -31.43 -5.11 2.58
C SER A 680 -32.90 -4.69 2.60
N GLU A 681 -33.24 -3.63 1.87
CA GLU A 681 -34.61 -3.12 1.73
C GLU A 681 -34.86 -2.68 0.29
N GLY A 682 -35.80 -3.32 -0.40
CA GLY A 682 -36.10 -3.01 -1.80
C GLY A 682 -34.92 -3.15 -2.76
N GLY A 683 -33.93 -4.01 -2.44
CA GLY A 683 -32.70 -4.16 -3.21
C GLY A 683 -31.59 -3.15 -2.89
N ARG A 684 -31.85 -2.17 -2.01
CA ARG A 684 -30.84 -1.24 -1.49
C ARG A 684 -30.26 -1.76 -0.17
N LEU A 685 -28.97 -1.56 0.04
CA LEU A 685 -28.29 -1.84 1.31
C LEU A 685 -28.35 -0.60 2.19
N LEU A 686 -28.62 -0.79 3.48
CA LEU A 686 -28.68 0.26 4.49
C LEU A 686 -27.89 -0.21 5.72
N LEU A 687 -27.11 0.69 6.32
CA LEU A 687 -26.58 0.47 7.65
C LEU A 687 -27.59 0.96 8.68
N ILE A 688 -27.86 0.12 9.68
CA ILE A 688 -28.90 0.38 10.69
C ILE A 688 -28.34 0.51 12.12
N GLY A 689 -27.04 0.24 12.29
CA GLY A 689 -26.31 0.43 13.53
C GLY A 689 -24.83 0.10 13.38
N MET A 690 -24.01 0.61 14.29
CA MET A 690 -22.59 0.34 14.34
C MET A 690 -22.08 0.17 15.77
N ALA A 691 -21.03 -0.63 15.92
CA ALA A 691 -20.38 -0.89 17.19
C ALA A 691 -18.87 -0.89 16.99
N LYS A 692 -18.15 -0.14 17.81
CA LYS A 692 -16.72 0.07 17.71
C LYS A 692 -16.02 -0.43 18.97
N LEU A 693 -14.87 -1.05 18.79
CA LEU A 693 -13.88 -1.39 19.79
C LEU A 693 -12.57 -0.70 19.42
N VAL A 694 -11.95 0.03 20.33
CA VAL A 694 -10.62 0.63 20.18
C VAL A 694 -9.71 0.03 21.23
N VAL A 695 -8.62 -0.61 20.82
CA VAL A 695 -7.63 -1.21 21.72
C VAL A 695 -6.73 -0.10 22.26
N GLU A 696 -6.57 -0.06 23.57
CA GLU A 696 -5.68 0.87 24.25
C GLU A 696 -4.21 0.57 23.91
N PRO A 697 -3.29 1.55 24.00
CA PRO A 697 -1.86 1.34 23.75
C PRO A 697 -1.21 0.26 24.63
N ASP A 698 -1.83 -0.09 25.77
CA ASP A 698 -1.39 -1.19 26.64
C ASP A 698 -1.59 -2.58 26.00
N GLY A 699 -2.47 -2.70 24.99
CA GLY A 699 -2.84 -3.95 24.35
C GLY A 699 -3.63 -4.93 25.23
N GLU A 700 -4.02 -4.51 26.44
CA GLU A 700 -4.73 -5.33 27.42
C GLU A 700 -6.18 -4.89 27.61
N SER A 701 -6.49 -3.63 27.32
CA SER A 701 -7.85 -3.10 27.43
C SER A 701 -8.35 -2.46 26.14
N GLY A 702 -9.67 -2.29 26.03
CA GLY A 702 -10.25 -1.60 24.89
C GLY A 702 -11.56 -0.88 25.22
N GLU A 703 -11.74 0.28 24.61
CA GLU A 703 -12.95 1.09 24.71
C GLU A 703 -13.99 0.59 23.71
N ILE A 704 -15.24 0.44 24.13
CA ILE A 704 -16.38 0.10 23.28
C ILE A 704 -17.34 1.28 23.15
N ALA A 705 -17.88 1.47 21.94
CA ALA A 705 -18.88 2.50 21.68
C ALA A 705 -19.87 2.05 20.61
N ILE A 706 -21.17 2.32 20.82
CA ILE A 706 -22.24 1.73 20.01
C ILE A 706 -23.30 2.77 19.69
N VAL A 707 -23.83 2.74 18.47
CA VAL A 707 -24.99 3.54 18.08
C VAL A 707 -25.91 2.73 17.17
N VAL A 708 -27.21 2.94 17.31
CA VAL A 708 -28.26 2.30 16.51
C VAL A 708 -29.12 3.41 15.93
N GLY A 709 -29.41 3.34 14.62
CA GLY A 709 -30.27 4.30 13.94
C GLY A 709 -31.65 4.36 14.59
N ASP A 710 -32.22 5.54 14.68
CA ASP A 710 -33.45 5.78 15.46
C ASP A 710 -34.62 4.85 15.07
N PRO A 711 -34.88 4.56 13.77
CA PRO A 711 -35.95 3.63 13.37
C PRO A 711 -35.76 2.18 13.85
N TRP A 712 -34.53 1.82 14.25
CA TRP A 712 -34.08 0.47 14.57
C TRP A 712 -33.81 0.27 16.07
N GLN A 713 -33.95 1.32 16.89
CA GLN A 713 -33.84 1.22 18.33
C GLN A 713 -34.95 0.33 18.92
N ASN A 714 -34.70 -0.21 20.12
CA ASN A 714 -35.62 -1.11 20.85
C ASN A 714 -35.95 -2.45 20.15
N ARG A 715 -35.30 -2.79 19.03
CA ARG A 715 -35.46 -4.08 18.33
C ARG A 715 -34.46 -5.17 18.73
N GLY A 716 -33.65 -4.91 19.76
CA GLY A 716 -32.62 -5.83 20.29
C GLY A 716 -31.22 -5.66 19.68
N LEU A 717 -31.06 -4.84 18.64
CA LEU A 717 -29.80 -4.68 17.91
C LEU A 717 -28.63 -4.22 18.81
N GLY A 718 -28.84 -3.23 19.68
CA GLY A 718 -27.78 -2.73 20.58
C GLY A 718 -27.18 -3.82 21.49
N SER A 719 -28.03 -4.72 22.01
CA SER A 719 -27.55 -5.85 22.80
C SER A 719 -26.73 -6.83 21.97
N MET A 720 -27.17 -7.13 20.74
CA MET A 720 -26.46 -8.04 19.82
C MET A 720 -25.09 -7.48 19.43
N LEU A 721 -25.00 -6.16 19.26
CA LEU A 721 -23.75 -5.47 18.99
C LEU A 721 -22.76 -5.61 20.16
N VAL A 722 -23.21 -5.41 21.41
CA VAL A 722 -22.36 -5.63 22.61
C VAL A 722 -21.89 -7.09 22.69
N ASP A 723 -22.77 -8.06 22.47
CA ASP A 723 -22.42 -9.49 22.52
C ASP A 723 -21.27 -9.83 21.54
N ASN A 724 -21.35 -9.29 20.33
CA ASN A 724 -20.32 -9.52 19.32
C ASN A 724 -19.01 -8.80 19.65
N LEU A 725 -19.05 -7.58 20.19
CA LEU A 725 -17.84 -6.91 20.65
C LEU A 725 -17.16 -7.69 21.79
N ILE A 726 -17.90 -8.20 22.77
CA ILE A 726 -17.35 -9.05 23.85
C ILE A 726 -16.61 -10.26 23.25
N LYS A 727 -17.25 -10.95 22.30
CA LYS A 727 -16.64 -12.11 21.61
C LYS A 727 -15.34 -11.72 20.91
N ILE A 728 -15.34 -10.64 20.14
CA ILE A 728 -14.17 -10.16 19.41
C ILE A 728 -13.06 -9.76 20.38
N SER A 729 -13.38 -9.06 21.47
CA SER A 729 -12.41 -8.67 22.49
C SER A 729 -11.72 -9.88 23.14
N LYS A 730 -12.46 -10.98 23.37
CA LYS A 730 -11.87 -12.26 23.82
C LYS A 730 -10.98 -12.88 22.75
N ASP A 731 -11.42 -12.91 21.49
CA ASP A 731 -10.63 -13.44 20.37
C ASP A 731 -9.33 -12.63 20.13
N MET A 732 -9.35 -11.33 20.43
CA MET A 732 -8.18 -10.44 20.41
C MET A 732 -7.28 -10.59 21.65
N GLY A 733 -7.71 -11.32 22.67
CA GLY A 733 -6.95 -11.56 23.90
C GLY A 733 -6.95 -10.40 24.90
N LEU A 734 -7.91 -9.47 24.80
CA LEU A 734 -8.06 -8.38 25.76
C LEU A 734 -8.47 -8.92 27.14
N LYS A 735 -7.92 -8.33 28.19
CA LYS A 735 -8.26 -8.65 29.58
C LYS A 735 -9.48 -7.89 30.08
N ARG A 736 -9.75 -6.71 29.52
CA ARG A 736 -10.83 -5.81 29.96
C ARG A 736 -11.39 -5.01 28.80
N ILE A 737 -12.68 -4.71 28.85
CA ILE A 737 -13.29 -3.68 28.00
C ILE A 737 -14.06 -2.68 28.84
N PHE A 738 -14.16 -1.45 28.35
CA PHE A 738 -14.87 -0.38 29.05
C PHE A 738 -15.55 0.57 28.08
N GLY A 739 -16.43 1.43 28.57
CA GLY A 739 -17.03 2.51 27.78
C GLY A 739 -17.58 3.58 28.69
N GLU A 740 -17.38 4.84 28.31
CA GLU A 740 -18.00 5.98 28.96
C GLU A 740 -19.42 6.16 28.42
N ILE A 741 -20.36 6.42 29.31
CA ILE A 741 -21.79 6.50 29.01
C ILE A 741 -22.36 7.71 29.76
N LEU A 742 -23.08 8.59 29.06
CA LEU A 742 -23.83 9.65 29.75
C LEU A 742 -24.83 9.06 30.75
N ALA A 743 -24.92 9.64 31.95
CA ALA A 743 -25.77 9.16 33.03
C ALA A 743 -27.26 9.11 32.64
N GLY A 744 -27.69 9.96 31.71
CA GLY A 744 -29.04 9.95 31.13
C GLY A 744 -29.29 8.85 30.07
N ASN A 745 -28.27 8.08 29.67
CA ASN A 745 -28.42 7.00 28.69
C ASN A 745 -28.86 5.68 29.35
N GLU A 746 -30.06 5.67 29.92
CA GLU A 746 -30.62 4.53 30.66
C GLU A 746 -30.63 3.23 29.82
N LYS A 747 -30.89 3.34 28.51
CA LYS A 747 -30.88 2.21 27.58
C LYS A 747 -29.51 1.52 27.54
N MET A 748 -28.43 2.30 27.39
CA MET A 748 -27.07 1.74 27.31
C MET A 748 -26.61 1.21 28.67
N ILE A 749 -26.92 1.92 29.76
CA ILE A 749 -26.68 1.46 31.14
C ILE A 749 -27.34 0.10 31.37
N HIS A 750 -28.61 -0.06 30.97
CA HIS A 750 -29.34 -1.31 31.10
C HIS A 750 -28.73 -2.46 30.29
N ILE A 751 -28.28 -2.19 29.05
CA ILE A 751 -27.56 -3.18 28.23
C ILE A 751 -26.27 -3.61 28.93
N CYS A 752 -25.43 -2.66 29.34
CA CYS A 752 -24.17 -2.95 30.05
C CYS A 752 -24.40 -3.79 31.31
N TYR A 753 -25.38 -3.41 32.14
CA TYR A 753 -25.73 -4.14 33.35
C TYR A 753 -26.14 -5.59 33.04
N THR A 754 -27.01 -5.79 32.05
CA THR A 754 -27.48 -7.12 31.63
C THR A 754 -26.35 -8.00 31.07
N LYS A 755 -25.31 -7.38 30.51
CA LYS A 755 -24.11 -8.05 30.00
C LYS A 755 -22.99 -8.23 31.03
N GLY A 756 -23.25 -7.89 32.29
CA GLY A 756 -22.33 -8.11 33.40
C GLY A 756 -21.25 -7.04 33.57
N PHE A 757 -21.41 -5.87 32.94
CA PHE A 757 -20.51 -4.74 33.19
C PHE A 757 -20.75 -4.19 34.60
N GLN A 758 -19.66 -3.85 35.28
CA GLN A 758 -19.67 -3.04 36.49
C GLN A 758 -19.81 -1.57 36.09
N ILE A 759 -20.78 -0.88 36.67
CA ILE A 759 -21.06 0.53 36.36
C ILE A 759 -20.65 1.39 37.54
N ARG A 760 -19.79 2.37 37.29
CA ARG A 760 -19.30 3.33 38.29
C ARG A 760 -19.54 4.75 37.78
N LYS A 761 -20.14 5.62 38.59
CA LYS A 761 -20.22 7.06 38.26
C LYS A 761 -18.82 7.69 38.29
N ILE A 762 -18.47 8.41 37.23
CA ILE A 762 -17.25 9.23 37.18
C ILE A 762 -17.56 10.61 37.75
N ASP A 763 -18.65 11.23 37.26
CA ASP A 763 -19.18 12.52 37.70
C ASP A 763 -20.72 12.54 37.66
N GLU A 764 -21.33 13.73 37.72
CA GLU A 764 -22.80 13.90 37.70
C GLU A 764 -23.43 13.53 36.35
N GLU A 765 -22.68 13.66 35.26
CA GLU A 765 -23.17 13.51 33.88
C GLU A 765 -22.68 12.22 33.22
N THR A 766 -21.68 11.53 33.77
CA THR A 766 -21.03 10.37 33.13
C THR A 766 -20.83 9.15 34.05
N CYS A 767 -21.00 7.98 33.45
CA CYS A 767 -20.79 6.66 34.04
C CYS A 767 -19.75 5.88 33.25
N LEU A 768 -18.83 5.20 33.93
CA LEU A 768 -17.92 4.22 33.35
C LEU A 768 -18.52 2.82 33.49
N ALA A 769 -18.76 2.14 32.37
CA ALA A 769 -19.04 0.71 32.36
C ALA A 769 -17.74 -0.07 32.11
N THR A 770 -17.46 -1.10 32.90
CA THR A 770 -16.25 -1.93 32.76
C THR A 770 -16.60 -3.42 32.86
N LEU A 771 -16.06 -4.24 31.96
CA LEU A 771 -16.17 -5.70 31.98
C LEU A 771 -14.78 -6.34 32.00
N ASP A 772 -14.55 -7.20 32.99
CA ASP A 772 -13.35 -8.03 33.11
C ASP A 772 -13.55 -9.32 32.29
N LEU A 773 -12.73 -9.49 31.26
CA LEU A 773 -12.78 -10.65 30.35
C LEU A 773 -11.91 -11.81 30.84
N SER A 774 -11.06 -11.59 31.86
CA SER A 774 -10.17 -12.64 32.41
C SER A 774 -10.90 -13.65 33.31
N LYS A 775 -12.10 -13.28 33.79
CA LYS A 775 -12.89 -14.07 34.75
C LYS A 775 -14.01 -14.90 34.10
N ALA A 776 -14.14 -14.90 32.77
CA ALA A 776 -15.32 -15.39 32.06
C ALA A 776 -15.04 -16.38 30.92
#